data_AF-X6KSQ5-F1
#
_entry.id   AF-X6KSQ5-F1
#
_cell.length_a   1.000
_cell.length_b   1.000
_cell.length_c   1.000
_cell.angle_alpha   90.00
_cell.angle_beta   90.00
_cell.angle_gamma   90.00
#
_symmetry.space_group_name_H-M   'P 1'
#
loop_
_entity.id
_entity.type
_entity.pdbx_description
1 polymer ?
#
loop_
_entity_poly.entity_id
_entity_poly.type
_entity_poly.pdbx_seq_one_letter_code
_entity_poly.pdbx_strand_id
1 'polypeptide(L)'
;MRALAALAILATTIGLPDTGHAQDFVGFDRASFGRVVLNRTESAGIDDIEFELSVGDYNNEPIQTYSPTSIFRKMGLSVGRLDILTDNGVFPCTAFIVDEKHLLTNHHCVPGILENERAKATRIDSVMFVAGYIQQGVEEGTRRYTVIPTPVETSKDLDYSVLEVIGDPSADFGHLRLASAQHHDNDPYLVIGHPMGEAQRISREKCRANAPAISNQRLLHTCDTLPGNSGSPVIDAGLQMVVGLHHAGSKKDSVNFAIPMTAILEQSQVLKAALADAPVEGPDPDTAPDPADTADPVEPVDPIDTTDPVIEAAKLCDALYNEAKAFGQCFAYEAYLETCAEHSYAIFARSYVTAECSDLGEGPIDPPPDNDPVVDHTPLRPWCDASVLNTAERTICGDAYLAGLDEKLERAYGNQTGASTAAQQNAWRTGTRDACGSNTACLSRAMIDRIAYLETPPAPQPSQDYRIVRGNFELTNGECYIITASRPSVEEAIAFAKEWFPNRRGVRIFGSDNGYYGVVVGTTPRGSADARIASLVSGRQVPSDSYCSTGGRYISEVMRPGDSAPAPGGYTMYVDNNASGGLNVRRGPGTNYGDFTEIAPGTQVTVLRDQGDWSNIRMPNGQTGWVYRPLLTSAKPHVRQCAARVVNLQPYSNASRANGLGFVNIRADDSARSRILSEAYLGDQLKVLAQKGNWARVQCLSGQCNSPYRGTGGATGWASKKYLSIRCQ
;
A
#
# COMPACT_ATOMS: atom_id res chain seq x y z
N MET A 1 3.88 37.98 -62.49
CA MET A 1 3.40 39.12 -61.69
C MET A 1 2.02 38.77 -61.14
N ARG A 2 1.85 38.84 -59.81
CA ARG A 2 0.65 39.25 -59.02
C ARG A 2 -0.70 38.58 -59.37
N ALA A 3 -1.30 37.75 -58.50
CA ALA A 3 -2.10 38.10 -57.29
C ALA A 3 -3.28 39.06 -57.65
N LEU A 4 -4.54 38.94 -57.23
CA LEU A 4 -5.23 38.39 -56.05
C LEU A 4 -6.75 38.64 -56.29
N ALA A 5 -7.66 37.84 -55.72
CA ALA A 5 -8.86 38.33 -55.01
C ALA A 5 -9.74 37.17 -54.52
N ALA A 6 -9.95 37.13 -53.21
CA ALA A 6 -10.77 36.19 -52.46
C ALA A 6 -12.22 36.66 -52.35
N LEU A 7 -13.16 35.73 -52.28
CA LEU A 7 -14.56 35.96 -51.89
C LEU A 7 -14.81 35.29 -50.54
N ALA A 8 -15.32 36.08 -49.58
CA ALA A 8 -15.65 35.66 -48.23
C ALA A 8 -17.01 34.92 -48.19
N ILE A 9 -17.07 33.79 -47.45
CA ILE A 9 -18.32 33.11 -47.08
C ILE A 9 -18.54 33.32 -45.59
N LEU A 10 -19.71 33.88 -45.28
CA LEU A 10 -20.26 34.09 -43.96
C LEU A 10 -20.73 32.73 -43.39
N ALA A 11 -20.14 32.26 -42.30
CA ALA A 11 -20.62 31.11 -41.55
C ALA A 11 -21.22 31.59 -40.24
N THR A 12 -22.53 31.39 -40.09
CA THR A 12 -23.32 31.58 -38.87
C THR A 12 -22.83 30.64 -37.77
N THR A 13 -22.31 31.20 -36.69
CA THR A 13 -22.00 30.49 -35.44
C THR A 13 -23.28 30.21 -34.67
N ILE A 14 -23.74 28.96 -34.72
CA ILE A 14 -24.68 28.42 -33.74
C ILE A 14 -23.91 28.27 -32.44
N GLY A 15 -24.35 28.98 -31.40
CA GLY A 15 -23.77 28.90 -30.05
C GLY A 15 -23.84 27.46 -29.54
N LEU A 16 -22.67 26.93 -29.20
CA LEU A 16 -22.56 25.74 -28.36
C LEU A 16 -22.91 26.14 -26.91
N PRO A 17 -23.59 25.27 -26.14
CA PRO A 17 -23.75 25.48 -24.71
C PRO A 17 -22.38 25.50 -24.02
N ASP A 18 -22.23 26.40 -23.06
CA ASP A 18 -21.05 26.57 -22.22
C ASP A 18 -20.64 25.22 -21.61
N THR A 19 -19.47 24.70 -22.01
CA THR A 19 -18.87 23.52 -21.41
C THR A 19 -18.33 23.89 -20.04
N GLY A 20 -18.77 23.16 -19.02
CA GLY A 20 -18.49 23.42 -17.61
C GLY A 20 -17.02 23.69 -17.30
N HIS A 21 -16.81 24.67 -16.43
CA HIS A 21 -15.51 24.98 -15.83
C HIS A 21 -14.93 23.72 -15.17
N ALA A 22 -13.82 23.21 -15.70
CA ALA A 22 -13.06 22.13 -15.07
C ALA A 22 -12.52 22.62 -13.73
N GLN A 23 -12.91 21.97 -12.63
CA GLN A 23 -12.46 22.32 -11.28
C GLN A 23 -11.02 21.83 -11.03
N ASP A 24 -10.26 22.63 -10.28
CA ASP A 24 -8.84 22.45 -10.02
C ASP A 24 -8.58 21.51 -8.85
N PHE A 25 -7.94 20.37 -9.14
CA PHE A 25 -7.41 19.47 -8.12
C PHE A 25 -5.92 19.71 -7.91
N VAL A 26 -5.47 19.67 -6.66
CA VAL A 26 -4.04 19.60 -6.33
C VAL A 26 -3.65 18.14 -6.18
N GLY A 27 -2.91 17.61 -7.16
CA GLY A 27 -2.36 16.26 -7.09
C GLY A 27 -1.12 16.18 -6.20
N PHE A 28 -0.98 15.05 -5.50
CA PHE A 28 0.17 14.70 -4.67
C PHE A 28 0.75 13.35 -5.08
N ASP A 29 1.99 13.10 -4.68
CA ASP A 29 2.64 11.80 -4.89
C ASP A 29 1.84 10.69 -4.20
N ARG A 30 1.62 9.59 -4.92
CA ARG A 30 1.00 8.37 -4.41
C ARG A 30 1.64 7.85 -3.11
N ALA A 31 2.95 7.97 -2.97
CA ALA A 31 3.70 7.59 -1.77
C ALA A 31 3.35 8.43 -0.53
N SER A 32 2.61 9.54 -0.72
CA SER A 32 2.12 10.38 0.36
C SER A 32 0.83 9.85 1.01
N PHE A 33 0.16 8.89 0.38
CA PHE A 33 -1.06 8.31 0.93
C PHE A 33 -0.80 7.67 2.30
N GLY A 34 -1.60 8.02 3.31
CA GLY A 34 -1.40 7.57 4.69
C GLY A 34 -0.38 8.37 5.50
N ARG A 35 0.17 9.46 4.95
CA ARG A 35 1.00 10.42 5.70
C ARG A 35 0.17 11.63 6.12
N VAL A 36 0.55 12.28 7.22
CA VAL A 36 -0.15 13.49 7.70
C VAL A 36 0.17 14.65 6.76
N VAL A 37 1.44 14.78 6.38
CA VAL A 37 1.91 15.74 5.38
C VAL A 37 1.97 15.09 4.00
N LEU A 38 1.31 15.71 3.02
CA LEU A 38 1.33 15.27 1.63
C LEU A 38 2.48 15.92 0.85
N ASN A 39 3.26 15.13 0.11
CA ASN A 39 4.32 15.63 -0.75
C ASN A 39 3.78 15.88 -2.16
N ARG A 40 4.00 17.10 -2.69
CA ARG A 40 3.52 17.50 -4.01
C ARG A 40 4.20 16.69 -5.12
N THR A 41 3.45 16.36 -6.17
CA THR A 41 3.99 15.79 -7.40
C THR A 41 4.74 16.88 -8.19
N GLU A 42 5.97 16.62 -8.62
CA GLU A 42 6.84 17.57 -9.37
C GLU A 42 6.28 18.01 -10.74
N SER A 43 5.10 17.52 -11.14
CA SER A 43 4.49 17.75 -12.46
C SER A 43 3.35 18.79 -12.48
N ALA A 44 3.00 19.42 -11.36
CA ALA A 44 2.07 20.55 -11.36
C ALA A 44 2.85 21.84 -11.68
N GLY A 45 2.92 22.19 -12.97
CA GLY A 45 3.49 23.45 -13.42
C GLY A 45 2.85 24.65 -12.72
N ILE A 46 3.69 25.58 -12.28
CA ILE A 46 3.34 26.78 -11.49
C ILE A 46 2.49 27.79 -12.29
N ASP A 47 2.34 27.60 -13.61
CA ASP A 47 1.87 28.66 -14.51
C ASP A 47 0.40 28.58 -14.93
N ASP A 48 -0.41 27.62 -14.42
CA ASP A 48 -1.82 27.48 -14.87
C ASP A 48 -2.81 26.98 -13.79
N ILE A 49 -2.62 27.41 -12.53
CA ILE A 49 -3.60 27.21 -11.45
C ILE A 49 -4.69 28.30 -11.61
N GLU A 50 -5.89 27.94 -12.07
CA GLU A 50 -7.05 28.84 -12.04
C GLU A 50 -7.74 28.70 -10.68
N PHE A 51 -7.16 29.37 -9.69
CA PHE A 51 -7.57 29.24 -8.28
C PHE A 51 -9.07 29.50 -8.04
N GLU A 52 -9.67 28.74 -7.12
CA GLU A 52 -10.81 29.22 -6.33
C GLU A 52 -10.41 30.52 -5.60
N LEU A 53 -11.36 31.44 -5.41
CA LEU A 53 -11.05 32.79 -4.93
C LEU A 53 -10.63 32.84 -3.46
N SER A 54 -9.52 33.53 -3.24
CA SER A 54 -9.38 34.47 -2.13
C SER A 54 -10.16 35.75 -2.45
N VAL A 55 -11.17 36.10 -1.67
CA VAL A 55 -11.92 37.37 -1.82
C VAL A 55 -11.13 38.47 -1.08
N GLY A 56 -10.09 39.00 -1.74
CA GLY A 56 -9.13 39.95 -1.15
C GLY A 56 -7.83 39.28 -0.70
N ASP A 57 -7.22 39.76 0.38
CA ASP A 57 -6.13 39.04 1.06
C ASP A 57 -6.69 37.73 1.64
N TYR A 58 -6.03 36.59 1.39
CA TYR A 58 -6.46 35.28 1.87
C TYR A 58 -6.45 35.22 3.41
N ASN A 59 -7.62 35.18 4.05
CA ASN A 59 -7.77 35.37 5.50
C ASN A 59 -8.20 34.10 6.26
N ASN A 60 -7.97 32.90 5.70
CA ASN A 60 -8.31 31.66 6.38
C ASN A 60 -7.43 31.41 7.61
N GLU A 61 -8.08 31.23 8.76
CA GLU A 61 -7.42 31.11 10.05
C GLU A 61 -7.08 29.66 10.35
N PRO A 62 -5.88 29.34 10.88
CA PRO A 62 -5.58 28.02 11.41
C PRO A 62 -6.55 27.69 12.53
N ILE A 63 -7.27 26.57 12.45
CA ILE A 63 -8.28 26.27 13.47
C ILE A 63 -7.66 26.07 14.86
N GLN A 64 -6.38 25.67 14.92
CA GLN A 64 -5.61 25.52 16.15
C GLN A 64 -5.49 26.80 17.00
N THR A 65 -5.72 28.00 16.42
CA THR A 65 -5.67 29.26 17.18
C THR A 65 -6.81 29.39 18.18
N TYR A 66 -7.87 28.59 18.03
CA TYR A 66 -9.03 28.57 18.89
C TYR A 66 -8.88 27.53 20.02
N SER A 67 -9.38 27.86 21.21
CA SER A 67 -9.42 26.97 22.38
C SER A 67 -10.18 25.67 22.06
N PRO A 68 -9.74 24.50 22.58
CA PRO A 68 -10.47 23.23 22.43
C PRO A 68 -11.95 23.29 22.83
N THR A 69 -12.33 24.19 23.74
CA THR A 69 -13.72 24.37 24.19
C THR A 69 -14.56 25.27 23.30
N SER A 70 -13.93 26.00 22.36
CA SER A 70 -14.64 26.89 21.43
C SER A 70 -15.54 26.11 20.49
N ILE A 71 -16.65 26.72 20.08
CA ILE A 71 -17.58 26.10 19.13
C ILE A 71 -16.90 25.79 17.79
N PHE A 72 -15.97 26.65 17.33
CA PHE A 72 -15.22 26.42 16.09
C PHE A 72 -14.36 25.16 16.17
N ARG A 73 -13.65 24.93 17.29
CA ARG A 73 -12.89 23.70 17.50
C ARG A 73 -13.80 22.48 17.59
N LYS A 74 -14.91 22.58 18.32
CA LYS A 74 -15.88 21.48 18.45
C LYS A 74 -16.46 21.05 17.11
N MET A 75 -16.92 22.00 16.29
CA MET A 75 -17.43 21.71 14.93
C MET A 75 -16.32 21.19 14.01
N GLY A 76 -15.09 21.72 14.12
CA GLY A 76 -13.96 21.28 13.31
C GLY A 76 -13.50 19.85 13.57
N LEU A 77 -13.76 19.27 14.75
CA LEU A 77 -13.42 17.87 15.04
C LEU A 77 -14.06 16.91 14.04
N SER A 78 -15.32 17.15 13.69
CA SER A 78 -16.10 16.31 12.79
C SER A 78 -15.77 16.55 11.30
N VAL A 79 -14.90 17.51 10.99
CA VAL A 79 -14.45 17.83 9.63
C VAL A 79 -13.05 17.27 9.45
N GLY A 80 -12.79 16.59 8.33
CA GLY A 80 -11.50 15.97 8.07
C GLY A 80 -11.08 16.02 6.61
N ARG A 81 -9.79 15.76 6.37
CA ARG A 81 -9.23 15.68 5.03
C ARG A 81 -9.61 14.33 4.44
N LEU A 82 -10.16 14.34 3.22
CA LEU A 82 -10.45 13.14 2.46
C LEU A 82 -9.33 12.93 1.45
N ASP A 83 -8.49 11.94 1.66
CA ASP A 83 -7.41 11.58 0.73
C ASP A 83 -7.92 10.51 -0.25
N ILE A 84 -8.02 10.85 -1.53
CA ILE A 84 -8.39 9.91 -2.59
C ILE A 84 -7.12 9.42 -3.31
N LEU A 85 -6.73 8.17 -3.08
CA LEU A 85 -5.63 7.53 -3.81
C LEU A 85 -6.17 6.95 -5.12
N THR A 86 -5.58 7.36 -6.23
CA THR A 86 -5.89 6.87 -7.56
C THR A 86 -4.66 6.25 -8.23
N ASP A 87 -4.87 5.64 -9.40
CA ASP A 87 -3.80 5.19 -10.30
C ASP A 87 -2.78 6.29 -10.64
N ASN A 88 -3.17 7.58 -10.59
CA ASN A 88 -2.36 8.71 -11.03
C ASN A 88 -1.95 9.72 -9.92
N GLY A 89 -2.26 9.48 -8.65
CA GLY A 89 -1.86 10.38 -7.56
C GLY A 89 -2.72 10.26 -6.31
N VAL A 90 -2.45 11.11 -5.31
CA VAL A 90 -3.39 11.39 -4.23
C VAL A 90 -4.03 12.75 -4.48
N PHE A 91 -5.34 12.82 -4.39
CA PHE A 91 -6.11 14.05 -4.54
C PHE A 91 -6.87 14.30 -3.25
N PRO A 92 -6.58 15.38 -2.49
CA PRO A 92 -7.28 15.69 -1.27
C PRO A 92 -8.56 16.47 -1.57
N CYS A 93 -9.59 16.11 -0.83
CA CYS A 93 -10.82 16.87 -0.64
C CYS A 93 -11.05 17.07 0.87
N THR A 94 -12.20 17.64 1.21
CA THR A 94 -12.71 17.69 2.58
C THR A 94 -13.98 16.82 2.67
N ALA A 95 -14.18 16.20 3.81
CA ALA A 95 -15.42 15.50 4.16
C ALA A 95 -15.76 15.77 5.62
N PHE A 96 -16.99 15.46 6.04
CA PHE A 96 -17.38 15.57 7.43
C PHE A 96 -18.32 14.44 7.86
N ILE A 97 -18.26 14.12 9.15
CA ILE A 97 -19.03 13.04 9.78
C ILE A 97 -20.47 13.50 9.96
N VAL A 98 -21.43 12.70 9.50
CA VAL A 98 -22.88 13.00 9.62
C VAL A 98 -23.61 12.03 10.55
N ASP A 99 -23.06 10.84 10.77
CA ASP A 99 -23.50 9.85 11.77
C ASP A 99 -22.34 8.87 12.08
N GLU A 100 -22.63 7.78 12.79
CA GLU A 100 -21.64 6.77 13.20
C GLU A 100 -20.88 6.12 12.03
N LYS A 101 -21.46 6.05 10.83
CA LYS A 101 -20.90 5.27 9.70
C LYS A 101 -20.77 6.05 8.39
N HIS A 102 -21.31 7.26 8.32
CA HIS A 102 -21.36 8.01 7.07
C HIS A 102 -20.59 9.33 7.13
N LEU A 103 -19.92 9.61 6.01
CA LEU A 103 -19.27 10.88 5.70
C LEU A 103 -19.99 11.52 4.51
N LEU A 104 -20.10 12.85 4.53
CA LEU A 104 -20.58 13.63 3.40
C LEU A 104 -19.43 14.38 2.72
N THR A 105 -19.36 14.29 1.40
CA THR A 105 -18.40 15.01 0.53
C THR A 105 -19.01 15.24 -0.85
N ASN A 106 -18.26 15.79 -1.81
CA ASN A 106 -18.74 15.96 -3.19
C ASN A 106 -18.66 14.70 -4.05
N HIS A 107 -19.55 14.58 -5.03
CA HIS A 107 -19.48 13.55 -6.06
C HIS A 107 -18.20 13.66 -6.88
N HIS A 108 -17.79 14.87 -7.25
CA HIS A 108 -16.57 15.07 -8.04
C HIS A 108 -15.30 14.64 -7.29
N CYS A 109 -15.32 14.51 -5.96
CA CYS A 109 -14.23 13.92 -5.18
C CYS A 109 -14.26 12.38 -5.28
N VAL A 110 -15.41 11.76 -5.00
CA VAL A 110 -15.61 10.31 -5.10
C VAL A 110 -17.03 10.04 -5.64
N PRO A 111 -17.20 9.35 -6.78
CA PRO A 111 -16.18 8.77 -7.66
C PRO A 111 -15.71 9.70 -8.80
N GLY A 112 -16.26 10.92 -8.90
CA GLY A 112 -16.12 11.79 -10.07
C GLY A 112 -14.69 12.27 -10.39
N ILE A 113 -13.72 12.02 -9.50
CA ILE A 113 -12.29 12.23 -9.77
C ILE A 113 -11.82 11.46 -11.02
N LEU A 114 -12.46 10.32 -11.32
CA LEU A 114 -12.17 9.49 -12.49
C LEU A 114 -12.62 10.11 -13.81
N GLU A 115 -13.53 11.08 -13.74
CA GLU A 115 -14.02 11.82 -14.90
C GLU A 115 -13.25 13.14 -15.10
N ASN A 116 -12.36 13.50 -14.17
CA ASN A 116 -11.60 14.73 -14.22
C ASN A 116 -10.37 14.61 -15.15
N GLU A 117 -10.37 15.39 -16.23
CA GLU A 117 -9.31 15.38 -17.24
C GLU A 117 -7.93 15.80 -16.70
N ARG A 118 -7.87 16.60 -15.63
CA ARG A 118 -6.61 17.01 -14.98
C ARG A 118 -6.08 15.93 -14.05
N ALA A 119 -6.98 15.23 -13.34
CA ALA A 119 -6.62 14.11 -12.48
C ALA A 119 -6.09 12.91 -13.27
N LYS A 120 -6.56 12.69 -14.51
CA LYS A 120 -6.16 11.59 -15.41
C LYS A 120 -6.16 10.22 -14.73
N ALA A 121 -7.02 10.06 -13.74
CA ALA A 121 -7.17 8.84 -12.98
C ALA A 121 -8.17 7.91 -13.70
N THR A 122 -7.82 6.64 -13.85
CA THR A 122 -8.70 5.59 -14.38
C THR A 122 -9.30 4.71 -13.28
N ARG A 123 -8.77 4.78 -12.06
CA ARG A 123 -9.20 3.97 -10.92
C ARG A 123 -8.95 4.67 -9.58
N ILE A 124 -9.88 4.50 -8.63
CA ILE A 124 -9.66 4.80 -7.20
C ILE A 124 -9.13 3.52 -6.54
N ASP A 125 -7.91 3.58 -6.00
CA ASP A 125 -7.28 2.45 -5.31
C ASP A 125 -7.68 2.39 -3.82
N SER A 126 -7.87 3.57 -3.18
CA SER A 126 -8.28 3.66 -1.77
C SER A 126 -8.77 5.07 -1.43
N VAL A 127 -9.65 5.19 -0.45
CA VAL A 127 -10.06 6.49 0.13
C VAL A 127 -9.81 6.46 1.64
N MET A 128 -9.34 7.57 2.20
CA MET A 128 -9.05 7.68 3.62
C MET A 128 -9.50 9.02 4.18
N PHE A 129 -10.18 8.98 5.31
CA PHE A 129 -10.60 10.14 6.06
C PHE A 129 -9.60 10.41 7.20
N VAL A 130 -9.06 11.62 7.24
CA VAL A 130 -8.05 12.05 8.23
C VAL A 130 -8.69 13.09 9.14
N ALA A 131 -9.10 12.66 10.33
CA ALA A 131 -9.74 13.48 11.35
C ALA A 131 -8.72 14.03 12.35
N GLY A 132 -8.97 15.21 12.92
CA GLY A 132 -8.10 15.81 13.93
C GLY A 132 -6.81 16.46 13.38
N TYR A 133 -6.65 16.58 12.05
CA TYR A 133 -5.47 17.20 11.45
C TYR A 133 -5.52 18.73 11.46
N ILE A 134 -5.26 19.32 12.63
CA ILE A 134 -5.43 20.76 12.88
C ILE A 134 -4.14 21.59 12.81
N GLN A 135 -2.98 20.94 12.81
CA GLN A 135 -1.67 21.60 12.82
C GLN A 135 -0.73 20.97 11.79
N GLN A 136 -0.08 21.82 10.99
CA GLN A 136 0.85 21.36 9.96
C GLN A 136 2.01 20.56 10.54
N GLY A 137 2.21 19.35 10.01
CA GLY A 137 3.33 18.48 10.40
C GLY A 137 3.20 17.84 11.78
N VAL A 138 2.08 18.01 12.48
CA VAL A 138 1.83 17.38 13.78
C VAL A 138 0.81 16.25 13.60
N GLU A 139 1.21 15.04 14.00
CA GLU A 139 0.39 13.84 13.87
C GLU A 139 -0.37 13.48 15.16
N GLU A 140 0.03 14.05 16.31
CA GLU A 140 -0.62 13.80 17.58
C GLU A 140 -2.08 14.28 17.57
N GLY A 141 -3.00 13.43 18.01
CA GLY A 141 -4.44 13.70 17.95
C GLY A 141 -5.08 13.52 16.56
N THR A 142 -4.30 13.16 15.53
CA THR A 142 -4.83 12.82 14.20
C THR A 142 -5.18 11.33 14.13
N ARG A 143 -6.37 11.00 13.66
CA ARG A 143 -6.79 9.62 13.38
C ARG A 143 -7.14 9.45 11.90
N ARG A 144 -7.01 8.21 11.43
CA ARG A 144 -7.28 7.85 10.04
C ARG A 144 -8.30 6.74 9.98
N TYR A 145 -9.29 6.92 9.12
CA TYR A 145 -10.35 5.96 8.91
C TYR A 145 -10.39 5.58 7.45
N THR A 146 -10.47 4.28 7.18
CA THR A 146 -10.64 3.78 5.81
C THR A 146 -12.06 4.06 5.35
N VAL A 147 -12.19 4.63 4.17
CA VAL A 147 -13.47 4.95 3.56
C VAL A 147 -13.69 4.03 2.38
N ILE A 148 -14.91 3.51 2.24
CA ILE A 148 -15.28 2.64 1.13
C ILE A 148 -15.39 3.52 -0.13
N PRO A 149 -14.62 3.23 -1.20
CA PRO A 149 -14.54 4.09 -2.38
C PRO A 149 -15.84 4.09 -3.21
N THR A 150 -16.73 3.13 -2.98
CA THR A 150 -18.07 3.08 -3.57
C THR A 150 -19.05 3.79 -2.62
N PRO A 151 -19.62 4.95 -3.02
CA PRO A 151 -20.58 5.66 -2.17
C PRO A 151 -21.81 4.79 -1.88
N VAL A 152 -22.36 4.93 -0.66
CA VAL A 152 -23.68 4.39 -0.30
C VAL A 152 -24.76 5.09 -1.11
N GLU A 153 -24.57 6.39 -1.31
CA GLU A 153 -25.44 7.24 -2.09
C GLU A 153 -24.60 8.32 -2.78
N THR A 154 -24.93 8.67 -4.02
CA THR A 154 -24.24 9.76 -4.72
C THR A 154 -25.14 10.38 -5.79
N SER A 155 -24.99 11.68 -6.02
CA SER A 155 -25.68 12.43 -7.07
C SER A 155 -24.67 13.27 -7.82
N LYS A 156 -24.53 13.01 -9.13
CA LYS A 156 -23.69 13.81 -10.02
C LYS A 156 -24.28 15.21 -10.24
N ASP A 157 -25.61 15.29 -10.33
CA ASP A 157 -26.32 16.55 -10.61
C ASP A 157 -26.26 17.53 -9.43
N LEU A 158 -26.39 17.01 -8.20
CA LEU A 158 -26.24 17.78 -6.96
C LEU A 158 -24.84 17.70 -6.36
N ASP A 159 -23.88 17.11 -7.09
CA ASP A 159 -22.48 17.00 -6.73
C ASP A 159 -22.21 16.57 -5.26
N TYR A 160 -22.91 15.55 -4.76
CA TYR A 160 -22.69 15.02 -3.40
C TYR A 160 -22.51 13.50 -3.38
N SER A 161 -21.80 13.02 -2.38
CA SER A 161 -21.61 11.60 -2.08
C SER A 161 -21.66 11.36 -0.58
N VAL A 162 -22.46 10.37 -0.19
CA VAL A 162 -22.47 9.78 1.14
C VAL A 162 -21.58 8.54 1.10
N LEU A 163 -20.47 8.61 1.81
CA LEU A 163 -19.46 7.55 1.86
C LEU A 163 -19.58 6.79 3.17
N GLU A 164 -19.47 5.47 3.13
CA GLU A 164 -19.38 4.67 4.35
C GLU A 164 -17.92 4.62 4.83
N VAL A 165 -17.72 4.94 6.10
CA VAL A 165 -16.44 4.86 6.80
C VAL A 165 -16.40 3.62 7.67
N ILE A 166 -15.24 2.95 7.69
CA ILE A 166 -15.05 1.78 8.53
C ILE A 166 -14.70 2.23 9.95
N GLY A 167 -15.43 1.70 10.94
CA GLY A 167 -15.37 2.12 12.34
C GLY A 167 -16.44 3.17 12.66
N ASP A 168 -16.32 3.79 13.83
CA ASP A 168 -17.18 4.89 14.26
C ASP A 168 -16.30 6.11 14.59
N PRO A 169 -16.01 6.99 13.61
CA PRO A 169 -15.27 8.21 13.90
C PRO A 169 -16.08 9.22 14.73
N SER A 170 -17.41 9.09 14.80
CA SER A 170 -18.26 10.00 15.55
C SER A 170 -18.08 9.84 17.07
N ALA A 171 -17.72 8.65 17.54
CA ALA A 171 -17.40 8.40 18.95
C ALA A 171 -16.23 9.27 19.46
N ASP A 172 -15.23 9.53 18.59
CA ASP A 172 -14.06 10.32 18.95
C ASP A 172 -14.17 11.81 18.56
N PHE A 173 -14.86 12.09 17.45
CA PHE A 173 -14.84 13.39 16.78
C PHE A 173 -16.22 14.04 16.64
N GLY A 174 -17.28 13.40 17.12
CA GLY A 174 -18.66 13.86 16.95
C GLY A 174 -19.12 13.82 15.50
N HIS A 175 -20.31 14.37 15.25
CA HIS A 175 -20.86 14.56 13.91
C HIS A 175 -21.46 15.95 13.77
N LEU A 176 -21.57 16.45 12.53
CA LEU A 176 -22.24 17.71 12.23
C LEU A 176 -23.71 17.48 11.94
N ARG A 177 -24.55 18.37 12.49
CA ARG A 177 -25.99 18.39 12.22
C ARG A 177 -26.29 19.09 10.89
N LEU A 178 -27.18 18.49 10.10
CA LEU A 178 -27.63 19.04 8.83
C LEU A 178 -28.94 19.82 9.02
N ALA A 179 -29.12 20.92 8.29
CA ALA A 179 -30.34 21.70 8.34
C ALA A 179 -30.87 21.99 6.94
N SER A 180 -32.17 21.73 6.74
CA SER A 180 -32.94 22.24 5.60
C SER A 180 -33.36 23.68 5.92
N ALA A 181 -32.44 24.63 5.75
CA ALA A 181 -32.64 26.04 6.08
C ALA A 181 -32.87 26.89 4.83
N GLN A 182 -33.71 27.92 4.95
CA GLN A 182 -33.83 28.95 3.92
C GLN A 182 -32.63 29.89 3.98
N HIS A 183 -32.06 30.22 2.82
CA HIS A 183 -30.92 31.12 2.71
C HIS A 183 -31.38 32.54 2.35
N HIS A 184 -30.93 33.52 3.12
CA HIS A 184 -31.12 34.95 2.85
C HIS A 184 -29.80 35.62 2.46
N ASP A 185 -29.93 36.73 1.75
CA ASP A 185 -28.78 37.51 1.32
C ASP A 185 -27.97 38.00 2.53
N ASN A 186 -26.65 37.80 2.47
CA ASN A 186 -25.70 38.16 3.53
C ASN A 186 -25.79 37.38 4.85
N ASP A 187 -26.53 36.26 4.91
CA ASP A 187 -26.52 35.37 6.09
C ASP A 187 -25.07 34.97 6.46
N PRO A 188 -24.68 35.10 7.75
CA PRO A 188 -23.31 34.86 8.17
C PRO A 188 -22.99 33.37 8.16
N TYR A 189 -21.90 32.99 7.48
CA TYR A 189 -21.49 31.59 7.34
C TYR A 189 -20.10 31.35 7.94
N LEU A 190 -19.80 30.06 8.12
CA LEU A 190 -18.50 29.53 8.43
C LEU A 190 -18.19 28.40 7.45
N VAL A 191 -16.96 28.32 6.96
CA VAL A 191 -16.48 27.17 6.18
C VAL A 191 -15.25 26.61 6.87
N ILE A 192 -15.29 25.32 7.22
CA ILE A 192 -14.15 24.61 7.83
C ILE A 192 -13.69 23.56 6.84
N GLY A 193 -12.39 23.50 6.55
CA GLY A 193 -11.87 22.53 5.60
C GLY A 193 -10.36 22.44 5.52
N HIS A 194 -9.89 21.69 4.54
CA HIS A 194 -8.47 21.37 4.32
C HIS A 194 -7.95 21.97 3.00
N PRO A 195 -7.71 23.30 2.94
CA PRO A 195 -7.18 23.95 1.74
C PRO A 195 -5.85 23.32 1.33
N MET A 196 -5.70 23.03 0.05
CA MET A 196 -4.52 22.39 -0.56
C MET A 196 -4.11 21.06 0.11
N GLY A 197 -5.02 20.36 0.80
CA GLY A 197 -4.71 19.17 1.59
C GLY A 197 -3.90 19.46 2.87
N GLU A 198 -3.84 20.72 3.29
CA GLU A 198 -3.14 21.19 4.48
C GLU A 198 -3.92 20.94 5.78
N ALA A 199 -3.32 21.33 6.90
CA ALA A 199 -3.99 21.34 8.21
C ALA A 199 -5.24 22.24 8.20
N GLN A 200 -6.22 21.85 9.00
CA GLN A 200 -7.56 22.43 9.01
C GLN A 200 -7.58 23.95 9.22
N ARG A 201 -8.34 24.64 8.37
CA ARG A 201 -8.58 26.07 8.43
C ARG A 201 -10.07 26.37 8.59
N ILE A 202 -10.36 27.57 9.09
CA ILE A 202 -11.72 28.13 9.14
C ILE A 202 -11.77 29.46 8.40
N SER A 203 -12.78 29.62 7.56
CA SER A 203 -13.19 30.88 6.95
C SER A 203 -14.37 31.45 7.73
N ARG A 204 -14.20 32.67 8.24
CA ARG A 204 -15.15 33.35 9.14
C ARG A 204 -15.26 34.82 8.77
N GLU A 205 -14.11 35.48 8.65
CA GLU A 205 -14.09 36.90 8.36
C GLU A 205 -14.67 37.16 6.96
N LYS A 206 -15.71 37.99 6.89
CA LYS A 206 -16.47 38.30 5.66
C LYS A 206 -17.15 37.10 5.02
N CYS A 207 -17.10 35.91 5.60
CA CYS A 207 -17.78 34.71 5.11
C CYS A 207 -19.29 34.82 5.37
N ARG A 208 -20.04 34.93 4.28
CA ARG A 208 -21.51 35.05 4.27
C ARG A 208 -22.11 34.63 2.94
N ALA A 209 -23.41 34.42 2.91
CA ALA A 209 -24.18 34.30 1.69
C ALA A 209 -23.97 35.53 0.79
N ASN A 210 -23.91 35.31 -0.52
CA ASN A 210 -23.89 36.42 -1.47
C ASN A 210 -25.26 37.13 -1.52
N ALA A 211 -25.33 38.23 -2.25
CA ALA A 211 -26.60 38.89 -2.61
C ALA A 211 -26.72 38.92 -4.14
N PRO A 212 -27.54 38.05 -4.77
CA PRO A 212 -28.47 37.11 -4.14
C PRO A 212 -27.78 35.86 -3.56
N ALA A 213 -28.37 35.28 -2.51
CA ALA A 213 -27.87 34.08 -1.84
C ALA A 213 -28.00 32.83 -2.71
N ILE A 214 -29.11 32.71 -3.45
CA ILE A 214 -29.37 31.58 -4.35
C ILE A 214 -29.39 32.07 -5.79
N SER A 215 -28.64 31.38 -6.66
CA SER A 215 -28.68 31.60 -8.10
C SER A 215 -28.46 30.27 -8.83
N ASN A 216 -29.28 29.99 -9.84
CA ASN A 216 -29.24 28.72 -10.59
C ASN A 216 -29.21 27.48 -9.68
N GLN A 217 -30.06 27.46 -8.64
CA GLN A 217 -30.16 26.38 -7.64
C GLN A 217 -28.90 26.13 -6.81
N ARG A 218 -27.91 27.03 -6.86
CA ARG A 218 -26.69 26.98 -6.05
C ARG A 218 -26.71 28.07 -4.99
N LEU A 219 -26.12 27.75 -3.84
CA LEU A 219 -25.82 28.71 -2.79
C LEU A 219 -24.53 29.44 -3.14
N LEU A 220 -24.61 30.76 -3.27
CA LEU A 220 -23.46 31.62 -3.51
C LEU A 220 -22.97 32.13 -2.15
N HIS A 221 -21.65 32.09 -1.91
CA HIS A 221 -21.04 32.58 -0.68
C HIS A 221 -19.70 33.26 -0.95
N THR A 222 -19.28 34.08 0.02
CA THR A 222 -18.07 34.93 -0.04
C THR A 222 -16.91 34.38 0.78
N CYS A 223 -17.09 33.21 1.39
CA CYS A 223 -16.08 32.55 2.22
C CYS A 223 -14.85 32.16 1.40
N ASP A 224 -13.65 32.40 1.95
CA ASP A 224 -12.38 32.06 1.32
C ASP A 224 -12.16 30.54 1.27
N THR A 225 -11.98 30.00 0.07
CA THR A 225 -11.64 28.60 -0.16
C THR A 225 -10.46 28.47 -1.12
N LEU A 226 -9.81 27.31 -1.09
CA LEU A 226 -8.75 26.91 -2.00
C LEU A 226 -8.99 25.45 -2.41
N PRO A 227 -8.42 25.00 -3.55
CA PRO A 227 -8.47 23.61 -3.97
C PRO A 227 -8.23 22.63 -2.82
N GLY A 228 -9.09 21.63 -2.65
CA GLY A 228 -9.09 20.72 -1.48
C GLY A 228 -10.16 21.05 -0.43
N ASN A 229 -10.80 22.22 -0.50
CA ASN A 229 -12.02 22.50 0.27
C ASN A 229 -13.28 21.88 -0.35
N SER A 230 -13.22 21.31 -1.55
CA SER A 230 -14.34 20.52 -2.09
C SER A 230 -14.87 19.54 -1.05
N GLY A 231 -16.14 19.66 -0.71
CA GLY A 231 -16.84 18.85 0.29
C GLY A 231 -16.84 19.45 1.71
N SER A 232 -16.30 20.66 1.88
CA SER A 232 -16.36 21.36 3.16
C SER A 232 -17.80 21.74 3.51
N PRO A 233 -18.20 21.64 4.80
CA PRO A 233 -19.50 22.12 5.23
C PRO A 233 -19.55 23.64 5.18
N VAL A 234 -20.63 24.18 4.60
CA VAL A 234 -21.06 25.56 4.79
C VAL A 234 -22.01 25.58 5.98
N ILE A 235 -21.55 26.17 7.08
CA ILE A 235 -22.24 26.18 8.37
C ILE A 235 -22.86 27.55 8.57
N ASP A 236 -24.13 27.59 8.95
CA ASP A 236 -24.76 28.83 9.37
C ASP A 236 -24.24 29.24 10.75
N ALA A 237 -23.74 30.47 10.88
CA ALA A 237 -23.06 30.91 12.10
C ALA A 237 -24.01 31.03 13.30
N GLY A 238 -25.31 31.26 13.06
CA GLY A 238 -26.34 31.34 14.10
C GLY A 238 -26.88 29.97 14.49
N LEU A 239 -27.25 29.16 13.49
CA LEU A 239 -27.81 27.82 13.70
C LEU A 239 -26.78 26.80 14.14
N GLN A 240 -25.50 27.01 13.81
CA GLN A 240 -24.40 26.05 14.04
C GLN A 240 -24.67 24.68 13.38
N MET A 241 -25.36 24.70 12.25
CA MET A 241 -25.71 23.53 11.46
C MET A 241 -25.23 23.70 10.02
N VAL A 242 -24.98 22.58 9.34
CA VAL A 242 -24.58 22.58 7.93
C VAL A 242 -25.79 22.88 7.06
N VAL A 243 -25.72 23.99 6.33
CA VAL A 243 -26.77 24.47 5.43
C VAL A 243 -26.39 24.36 3.96
N GLY A 244 -25.13 24.02 3.66
CA GLY A 244 -24.69 23.72 2.30
C GLY A 244 -23.40 22.90 2.24
N LEU A 245 -23.11 22.38 1.05
CA LEU A 245 -21.89 21.63 0.76
C LEU A 245 -21.05 22.41 -0.25
N HIS A 246 -19.88 22.91 0.15
CA HIS A 246 -19.01 23.68 -0.73
C HIS A 246 -18.51 22.81 -1.89
N HIS A 247 -18.56 23.35 -3.12
CA HIS A 247 -18.29 22.56 -4.32
C HIS A 247 -17.39 23.26 -5.37
N ALA A 248 -17.37 24.60 -5.46
CA ALA A 248 -16.61 25.33 -6.50
C ALA A 248 -16.34 26.81 -6.18
N GLY A 249 -15.51 27.49 -7.00
CA GLY A 249 -15.37 28.95 -7.04
C GLY A 249 -15.18 29.54 -8.45
N SER A 250 -15.54 30.83 -8.66
CA SER A 250 -15.32 31.57 -9.93
C SER A 250 -14.57 32.88 -9.71
N LYS A 251 -13.28 32.95 -10.10
CA LYS A 251 -12.46 34.19 -10.04
C LYS A 251 -13.08 35.38 -10.74
N LYS A 252 -13.70 35.13 -11.88
CA LYS A 252 -14.27 36.17 -12.74
C LYS A 252 -15.42 36.91 -12.03
N ASP A 253 -16.15 36.18 -11.19
CA ASP A 253 -17.37 36.68 -10.55
C ASP A 253 -17.20 36.97 -9.06
N SER A 254 -16.00 36.76 -8.49
CA SER A 254 -15.69 37.03 -7.07
C SER A 254 -16.58 36.27 -6.06
N VAL A 255 -17.05 35.07 -6.43
CA VAL A 255 -18.01 34.27 -5.63
C VAL A 255 -17.64 32.78 -5.62
N ASN A 256 -17.90 32.13 -4.48
CA ASN A 256 -17.81 30.69 -4.28
C ASN A 256 -19.21 30.05 -4.24
N PHE A 257 -19.29 28.77 -4.58
CA PHE A 257 -20.53 28.03 -4.76
C PHE A 257 -20.59 26.81 -3.84
N ALA A 258 -21.78 26.60 -3.31
CA ALA A 258 -22.16 25.43 -2.54
C ALA A 258 -23.49 24.88 -3.05
N ILE A 259 -23.70 23.59 -2.82
CA ILE A 259 -24.99 22.95 -3.05
C ILE A 259 -25.83 23.13 -1.77
N PRO A 260 -27.03 23.72 -1.85
CA PRO A 260 -27.89 23.89 -0.69
C PRO A 260 -28.21 22.54 -0.04
N MET A 261 -28.12 22.47 1.28
CA MET A 261 -28.43 21.25 2.03
C MET A 261 -29.92 20.87 1.87
N THR A 262 -30.79 21.85 1.64
CA THR A 262 -32.20 21.63 1.28
C THR A 262 -32.35 20.70 0.08
N ALA A 263 -31.60 20.93 -1.02
CA ALA A 263 -31.66 20.11 -2.23
C ALA A 263 -31.10 18.70 -2.00
N ILE A 264 -30.00 18.57 -1.26
CA ILE A 264 -29.41 17.27 -0.91
C ILE A 264 -30.37 16.47 -0.05
N LEU A 265 -30.93 17.09 1.00
CA LEU A 265 -31.88 16.46 1.90
C LEU A 265 -33.21 16.15 1.23
N GLU A 266 -33.60 16.79 0.12
CA GLU A 266 -34.79 16.38 -0.63
C GLU A 266 -34.57 15.06 -1.38
N GLN A 267 -33.37 14.84 -1.92
CA GLN A 267 -33.02 13.66 -2.71
C GLN A 267 -32.55 12.48 -1.86
N SER A 268 -31.75 12.75 -0.83
CA SER A 268 -31.06 11.73 -0.05
C SER A 268 -31.99 10.92 0.83
N GLN A 269 -31.89 9.59 0.76
CA GLN A 269 -32.58 8.70 1.69
C GLN A 269 -31.71 8.40 2.91
N VAL A 270 -30.38 8.31 2.72
CA VAL A 270 -29.43 8.03 3.80
C VAL A 270 -29.38 9.19 4.79
N LEU A 271 -29.24 10.43 4.31
CA LEU A 271 -29.12 11.59 5.19
C LEU A 271 -30.44 11.95 5.88
N LYS A 272 -31.59 11.64 5.26
CA LYS A 272 -32.90 11.76 5.92
C LYS A 272 -33.06 10.79 7.09
N ALA A 273 -32.55 9.56 6.95
CA ALA A 273 -32.57 8.58 8.02
C ALA A 273 -31.64 9.01 9.18
N ALA A 274 -30.44 9.53 8.86
CA ALA A 274 -29.52 10.09 9.85
C ALA A 274 -30.12 11.28 10.64
N LEU A 275 -31.00 12.07 10.03
CA LEU A 275 -31.75 13.14 10.72
C LEU A 275 -32.87 12.63 11.64
N ALA A 276 -33.37 11.41 11.43
CA ALA A 276 -34.48 10.83 12.20
C ALA A 276 -34.02 10.09 13.47
N ASP A 277 -32.76 9.62 13.51
CA ASP A 277 -32.16 8.90 14.64
C ASP A 277 -31.44 9.83 15.65
N ALA A 278 -31.42 11.15 15.41
CA ALA A 278 -31.00 12.11 16.43
C ALA A 278 -32.03 12.13 17.58
N PRO A 279 -31.62 12.10 18.87
CA PRO A 279 -32.56 12.20 19.98
C PRO A 279 -33.44 13.43 19.80
N VAL A 280 -34.75 13.21 19.70
CA VAL A 280 -35.72 14.30 19.75
C VAL A 280 -35.67 14.85 21.17
N GLU A 281 -34.95 15.93 21.39
CA GLU A 281 -35.35 16.86 22.46
C GLU A 281 -36.75 17.34 22.08
N GLY A 282 -37.75 16.73 22.72
CA GLY A 282 -39.14 17.10 22.53
C GLY A 282 -39.35 18.59 22.83
N PRO A 283 -40.34 19.23 22.21
CA PRO A 283 -40.69 20.59 22.57
C PRO A 283 -41.09 20.61 24.05
N ASP A 284 -40.50 21.54 24.80
CA ASP A 284 -40.94 21.91 26.15
C ASP A 284 -42.47 22.10 26.15
N PRO A 285 -43.26 21.49 27.06
CA PRO A 285 -44.73 21.44 26.96
C PRO A 285 -45.44 22.80 27.11
N ASP A 286 -44.71 23.90 27.25
CA ASP A 286 -45.26 25.18 27.73
C ASP A 286 -45.18 26.33 26.71
N THR A 287 -45.36 26.05 25.42
CA THR A 287 -45.63 27.10 24.42
C THR A 287 -46.89 26.83 23.62
N ALA A 288 -48.03 27.23 24.22
CA ALA A 288 -49.21 27.57 23.45
C ALA A 288 -48.95 28.86 22.63
N PRO A 289 -49.52 29.01 21.41
CA PRO A 289 -49.25 30.18 20.58
C PRO A 289 -50.16 31.34 21.01
N ASP A 290 -49.57 32.48 21.38
CA ASP A 290 -50.34 33.71 21.59
C ASP A 290 -50.17 34.68 20.41
N PRO A 291 -51.23 35.42 20.03
CA PRO A 291 -51.31 36.13 18.77
C PRO A 291 -50.72 37.54 18.84
N ALA A 292 -50.19 37.95 17.69
CA ALA A 292 -49.93 39.29 17.16
C ALA A 292 -50.05 40.53 18.10
N ASP A 293 -48.93 41.26 18.11
CA ASP A 293 -48.80 42.72 17.95
C ASP A 293 -49.21 43.64 19.14
N THR A 294 -48.22 44.30 19.75
CA THR A 294 -48.10 45.78 19.81
C THR A 294 -46.93 46.22 20.72
N ALA A 295 -46.46 47.44 20.47
CA ALA A 295 -45.16 48.01 20.84
C ALA A 295 -45.00 48.59 22.27
N ASP A 296 -43.70 48.72 22.65
CA ASP A 296 -43.04 49.63 23.61
C ASP A 296 -43.28 49.48 25.14
N PRO A 297 -42.39 49.99 26.03
CA PRO A 297 -40.92 49.96 26.05
C PRO A 297 -40.32 49.56 27.44
N VAL A 298 -38.99 49.41 27.46
CA VAL A 298 -38.06 48.97 28.53
C VAL A 298 -38.25 49.57 29.94
N GLU A 299 -38.15 48.73 30.97
CA GLU A 299 -37.65 49.08 32.32
C GLU A 299 -36.57 48.07 32.81
N PRO A 300 -35.66 48.48 33.72
CA PRO A 300 -34.36 47.84 33.90
C PRO A 300 -34.40 46.63 34.85
N VAL A 301 -33.61 45.61 34.48
CA VAL A 301 -33.45 44.37 35.25
C VAL A 301 -32.34 44.54 36.30
N ASP A 302 -32.70 44.42 37.58
CA ASP A 302 -31.76 44.15 38.67
C ASP A 302 -31.31 42.67 38.65
N PRO A 303 -30.12 42.33 39.21
CA PRO A 303 -29.42 41.09 38.89
C PRO A 303 -29.98 39.88 39.64
N ILE A 304 -30.20 38.77 38.92
CA ILE A 304 -30.58 37.48 39.51
C ILE A 304 -29.35 36.73 40.00
N ASP A 305 -29.42 36.38 41.28
CA ASP A 305 -28.55 35.52 42.06
C ASP A 305 -28.46 34.10 41.50
N THR A 306 -27.22 33.59 41.48
CA THR A 306 -26.82 32.31 40.88
C THR A 306 -26.58 31.28 41.97
N THR A 307 -27.41 30.24 42.07
CA THR A 307 -26.97 28.95 42.64
C THR A 307 -27.80 27.82 42.04
N ASP A 308 -27.38 27.33 40.88
CA ASP A 308 -27.75 25.99 40.43
C ASP A 308 -26.82 24.98 41.13
N PRO A 309 -27.33 24.06 41.96
CA PRO A 309 -26.51 23.11 42.72
C PRO A 309 -25.70 22.16 41.82
N VAL A 310 -26.10 21.95 40.56
CA VAL A 310 -25.34 21.14 39.60
C VAL A 310 -24.08 21.89 39.13
N ILE A 311 -24.19 23.20 38.94
CA ILE A 311 -23.06 24.06 38.55
C ILE A 311 -22.06 24.20 39.69
N GLU A 312 -22.52 24.30 40.94
CA GLU A 312 -21.63 24.40 42.10
C GLU A 312 -20.91 23.08 42.40
N ALA A 313 -21.55 21.92 42.18
CA ALA A 313 -20.89 20.61 42.28
C ALA A 313 -19.81 20.42 41.20
N ALA A 314 -20.06 20.85 39.95
CA ALA A 314 -19.07 20.82 38.88
C ALA A 314 -17.87 21.74 39.18
N LYS A 315 -18.12 22.98 39.63
CA LYS A 315 -17.05 23.92 40.04
C LYS A 315 -16.23 23.40 41.21
N LEU A 316 -16.85 22.73 42.18
CA LEU A 316 -16.15 22.11 43.30
C LEU A 316 -15.20 21.00 42.81
N CYS A 317 -15.65 20.17 41.88
CA CYS A 317 -14.83 19.11 41.29
C CYS A 317 -13.70 19.66 40.39
N ASP A 318 -13.96 20.71 39.62
CA ASP A 318 -12.91 21.42 38.88
C ASP A 318 -11.83 22.00 39.81
N ALA A 319 -12.24 22.60 40.93
CA ALA A 319 -11.32 23.14 41.93
C ALA A 319 -10.51 22.04 42.63
N LEU A 320 -11.16 20.95 43.06
CA LEU A 320 -10.49 19.82 43.70
C LEU A 320 -9.51 19.12 42.77
N TYR A 321 -9.82 18.99 41.48
CA TYR A 321 -8.90 18.41 40.51
C TYR A 321 -7.66 19.30 40.29
N ASN A 322 -7.85 20.62 40.20
CA ASN A 322 -6.74 21.56 40.06
C ASN A 322 -5.85 21.56 41.30
N GLU A 323 -6.43 21.42 42.49
CA GLU A 323 -5.67 21.30 43.73
C GLU A 323 -4.91 19.97 43.80
N ALA A 324 -5.55 18.85 43.44
CA ALA A 324 -4.90 17.54 43.34
C ALA A 324 -3.71 17.56 42.36
N LYS A 325 -3.88 18.24 41.23
CA LYS A 325 -2.83 18.48 40.25
C LYS A 325 -1.70 19.38 40.76
N ALA A 326 -2.01 20.38 41.57
CA ALA A 326 -1.01 21.24 42.21
C ALA A 326 -0.18 20.48 43.25
N PHE A 327 -0.80 19.58 44.01
CA PHE A 327 -0.11 18.71 44.96
C PHE A 327 0.74 17.64 44.26
N GLY A 328 0.27 17.06 43.16
CA GLY A 328 1.03 16.09 42.37
C GLY A 328 1.41 14.84 43.16
N GLN A 329 0.54 14.39 44.07
CA GLN A 329 0.74 13.26 44.97
C GLN A 329 -0.48 12.34 44.92
N CYS A 330 -0.26 11.03 45.03
CA CYS A 330 -1.29 9.99 44.89
C CYS A 330 -2.54 10.21 45.75
N PHE A 331 -2.35 10.50 47.03
CA PHE A 331 -3.45 10.72 47.97
C PHE A 331 -4.37 11.88 47.56
N ALA A 332 -3.85 12.88 46.84
CA ALA A 332 -4.61 14.04 46.43
C ALA A 332 -5.54 13.71 45.25
N TYR A 333 -5.06 12.86 44.32
CA TYR A 333 -5.88 12.34 43.23
C TYR A 333 -6.87 11.28 43.72
N GLU A 334 -6.50 10.47 44.71
CA GLU A 334 -7.43 9.53 45.37
C GLU A 334 -8.55 10.27 46.12
N ALA A 335 -8.23 11.32 46.88
CA ALA A 335 -9.24 12.15 47.57
C ALA A 335 -10.17 12.89 46.58
N TYR A 336 -9.63 13.36 45.45
CA TYR A 336 -10.46 13.89 44.37
C TYR A 336 -11.42 12.82 43.82
N LEU A 337 -10.93 11.60 43.61
CA LEU A 337 -11.75 10.49 43.11
C LEU A 337 -12.83 10.04 44.09
N GLU A 338 -12.61 10.16 45.40
CA GLU A 338 -13.65 9.87 46.40
C GLU A 338 -14.84 10.84 46.32
N THR A 339 -14.58 12.10 45.98
CA THR A 339 -15.62 13.15 45.96
C THR A 339 -16.23 13.34 44.56
N CYS A 340 -15.44 13.10 43.51
CA CYS A 340 -15.74 13.52 42.13
C CYS A 340 -15.53 12.38 41.12
N ALA A 341 -15.84 11.15 41.51
CA ALA A 341 -15.64 9.93 40.71
C ALA A 341 -16.27 9.96 39.30
N GLU A 342 -17.40 10.66 39.17
CA GLU A 342 -18.20 10.80 37.94
C GLU A 342 -17.91 12.09 37.17
N HIS A 343 -17.02 12.94 37.68
CA HIS A 343 -16.65 14.18 37.02
C HIS A 343 -15.69 13.90 35.85
N SER A 344 -15.75 14.71 34.78
CA SER A 344 -15.00 14.46 33.54
C SER A 344 -13.47 14.30 33.72
N TYR A 345 -12.89 14.90 34.76
CA TYR A 345 -11.47 14.75 35.08
C TYR A 345 -11.10 13.51 35.92
N ALA A 346 -12.08 12.72 36.36
CA ALA A 346 -11.86 11.45 37.06
C ALA A 346 -11.02 10.47 36.23
N ILE A 347 -11.15 10.50 34.91
CA ILE A 347 -10.35 9.65 34.00
C ILE A 347 -8.84 9.96 34.15
N PHE A 348 -8.48 11.24 34.23
CA PHE A 348 -7.08 11.64 34.39
C PHE A 348 -6.54 11.33 35.78
N ALA A 349 -7.36 11.54 36.82
CA ALA A 349 -6.97 11.18 38.18
C ALA A 349 -6.78 9.66 38.35
N ARG A 350 -7.68 8.83 37.78
CA ARG A 350 -7.53 7.35 37.77
C ARG A 350 -6.30 6.92 36.99
N SER A 351 -6.03 7.56 35.85
CA SER A 351 -4.83 7.30 35.05
C SER A 351 -3.56 7.64 35.81
N TYR A 352 -3.52 8.78 36.52
CA TYR A 352 -2.40 9.17 37.37
C TYR A 352 -2.19 8.18 38.52
N VAL A 353 -3.25 7.79 39.23
CA VAL A 353 -3.18 6.79 40.30
C VAL A 353 -2.69 5.44 39.77
N THR A 354 -3.19 5.00 38.63
CA THR A 354 -2.79 3.73 38.01
C THR A 354 -1.35 3.73 37.52
N ALA A 355 -0.87 4.85 36.98
CA ALA A 355 0.46 4.95 36.39
C ALA A 355 1.56 5.24 37.42
N GLU A 356 1.27 6.07 38.42
CA GLU A 356 2.28 6.65 39.31
C GLU A 356 2.17 6.17 40.77
N CYS A 357 1.05 5.54 41.16
CA CYS A 357 0.75 5.18 42.55
C CYS A 357 0.80 3.67 42.80
N SER A 358 1.86 3.03 42.30
CA SER A 358 2.12 1.60 42.51
C SER A 358 3.04 1.39 43.72
N ASP A 359 2.43 1.27 44.91
CA ASP A 359 2.76 0.32 45.99
C ASP A 359 2.18 0.82 47.32
N LEU A 360 1.25 0.05 47.90
CA LEU A 360 1.22 -0.35 49.33
C LEU A 360 -0.03 -1.24 49.61
N GLY A 361 0.18 -2.56 49.62
CA GLY A 361 -0.42 -3.51 50.57
C GLY A 361 -1.91 -3.89 50.47
N GLU A 362 -2.17 -5.18 50.26
CA GLU A 362 -3.48 -5.84 50.38
C GLU A 362 -4.15 -5.67 51.77
N GLY A 363 -5.49 -5.58 51.77
CA GLY A 363 -6.35 -5.89 52.91
C GLY A 363 -7.80 -6.15 52.44
N PRO A 364 -8.51 -7.15 52.99
CA PRO A 364 -9.78 -7.62 52.43
C PRO A 364 -10.94 -6.73 52.86
N ILE A 365 -11.80 -6.34 51.91
CA ILE A 365 -13.06 -5.65 52.20
C ILE A 365 -14.21 -6.52 51.66
N ASP A 366 -15.05 -6.99 52.58
CA ASP A 366 -16.33 -7.67 52.32
C ASP A 366 -17.30 -6.76 51.54
N PRO A 367 -18.26 -7.34 50.78
CA PRO A 367 -19.08 -6.56 49.83
C PRO A 367 -20.33 -5.94 50.48
N PRO A 368 -20.72 -4.71 50.11
CA PRO A 368 -22.08 -4.20 50.23
C PRO A 368 -22.73 -4.00 48.84
N PRO A 369 -24.07 -3.90 48.78
CA PRO A 369 -24.88 -4.78 47.95
C PRO A 369 -25.22 -4.23 46.57
N ASP A 370 -25.53 -5.20 45.69
CA ASP A 370 -26.18 -5.09 44.38
C ASP A 370 -26.92 -3.77 44.16
N ASN A 371 -26.42 -2.96 43.22
CA ASN A 371 -27.19 -2.21 42.23
C ASN A 371 -26.23 -1.48 41.28
N ASP A 372 -25.50 -2.24 40.46
CA ASP A 372 -24.91 -1.65 39.25
C ASP A 372 -25.99 -1.54 38.17
N PRO A 373 -26.13 -0.39 37.48
CA PRO A 373 -26.83 -0.34 36.21
C PRO A 373 -26.02 -1.21 35.23
N VAL A 374 -26.71 -2.10 34.54
CA VAL A 374 -26.14 -3.04 33.57
C VAL A 374 -25.24 -2.29 32.59
N VAL A 375 -23.92 -2.35 32.79
CA VAL A 375 -22.94 -2.03 31.75
C VAL A 375 -23.09 -3.14 30.72
N ASP A 376 -23.51 -2.75 29.52
CA ASP A 376 -23.64 -3.68 28.41
C ASP A 376 -22.25 -4.18 28.00
N HIS A 377 -21.82 -5.29 28.62
CA HIS A 377 -20.64 -6.04 28.24
C HIS A 377 -20.92 -6.89 26.99
N THR A 378 -21.57 -6.32 25.98
CA THR A 378 -21.71 -7.03 24.70
C THR A 378 -20.32 -7.12 24.07
N PRO A 379 -19.78 -8.33 23.87
CA PRO A 379 -18.48 -8.50 23.24
C PRO A 379 -18.53 -7.93 21.82
N LEU A 380 -17.50 -7.13 21.46
CA LEU A 380 -17.42 -6.48 20.15
C LEU A 380 -17.53 -7.46 18.98
N ARG A 381 -17.22 -8.75 19.20
CA ARG A 381 -17.50 -9.86 18.29
C ARG A 381 -17.96 -11.11 19.04
N PRO A 382 -18.77 -12.00 18.41
CA PRO A 382 -19.29 -13.20 19.06
C PRO A 382 -18.22 -14.15 19.63
N TRP A 383 -17.00 -14.10 19.10
CA TRP A 383 -15.89 -14.95 19.52
C TRP A 383 -14.96 -14.29 20.55
N CYS A 384 -15.21 -13.04 20.96
CA CYS A 384 -14.35 -12.32 21.91
C CYS A 384 -14.43 -12.86 23.35
N ASP A 385 -15.46 -13.63 23.69
CA ASP A 385 -15.56 -14.30 24.99
C ASP A 385 -14.87 -15.66 25.03
N ALA A 386 -14.16 -16.05 23.96
CA ALA A 386 -13.48 -17.32 23.92
C ALA A 386 -12.38 -17.39 24.99
N SER A 387 -12.36 -18.50 25.75
CA SER A 387 -11.40 -18.77 26.83
C SER A 387 -9.92 -18.72 26.43
N VAL A 388 -9.61 -18.77 25.13
CA VAL A 388 -8.26 -18.69 24.60
C VAL A 388 -8.27 -17.83 23.34
N LEU A 389 -7.83 -16.58 23.48
CA LEU A 389 -7.56 -15.67 22.36
C LEU A 389 -6.05 -15.59 22.10
N ASN A 390 -5.65 -15.49 20.85
CA ASN A 390 -4.29 -15.11 20.48
C ASN A 390 -4.07 -13.59 20.59
N THR A 391 -2.85 -13.10 20.38
CA THR A 391 -2.53 -11.67 20.54
C THR A 391 -3.28 -10.76 19.56
N ALA A 392 -3.44 -11.18 18.31
CA ALA A 392 -4.21 -10.44 17.31
C ALA A 392 -5.71 -10.43 17.68
N GLU A 393 -6.23 -11.57 18.11
CA GLU A 393 -7.63 -11.72 18.55
C GLU A 393 -7.95 -10.84 19.75
N ARG A 394 -7.09 -10.80 20.78
CA ARG A 394 -7.25 -9.85 21.91
C ARG A 394 -7.23 -8.39 21.44
N THR A 395 -6.39 -8.07 20.47
CA THR A 395 -6.26 -6.71 19.95
C THR A 395 -7.51 -6.31 19.16
N ILE A 396 -8.07 -7.22 18.36
CA ILE A 396 -9.34 -7.02 17.65
C ILE A 396 -10.50 -6.87 18.63
N CYS A 397 -10.53 -7.68 19.70
CA CYS A 397 -11.57 -7.60 20.72
C CYS A 397 -11.49 -6.36 21.63
N GLY A 398 -10.36 -5.65 21.62
CA GLY A 398 -10.18 -4.41 22.38
C GLY A 398 -10.32 -3.13 21.54
N ASP A 399 -10.62 -3.25 20.24
CA ASP A 399 -10.64 -2.13 19.30
C ASP A 399 -11.88 -2.23 18.40
N ALA A 400 -12.82 -1.29 18.56
CA ALA A 400 -14.09 -1.29 17.82
C ALA A 400 -13.90 -1.20 16.30
N TYR A 401 -12.86 -0.51 15.82
CA TYR A 401 -12.55 -0.40 14.40
C TYR A 401 -12.04 -1.73 13.84
N LEU A 402 -11.15 -2.42 14.55
CA LEU A 402 -10.67 -3.74 14.17
C LEU A 402 -11.78 -4.81 14.27
N ALA A 403 -12.63 -4.72 15.29
CA ALA A 403 -13.79 -5.59 15.44
C ALA A 403 -14.76 -5.44 14.26
N GLY A 404 -15.07 -4.21 13.86
CA GLY A 404 -15.89 -3.90 12.69
C GLY A 404 -15.27 -4.35 11.38
N LEU A 405 -13.95 -4.23 11.22
CA LEU A 405 -13.23 -4.78 10.07
C LEU A 405 -13.34 -6.31 10.01
N ASP A 406 -13.12 -7.01 11.11
CA ASP A 406 -13.24 -8.47 11.13
C ASP A 406 -14.71 -8.91 10.88
N GLU A 407 -15.71 -8.08 11.23
CA GLU A 407 -17.14 -8.35 11.01
C GLU A 407 -17.48 -8.22 9.52
N LYS A 408 -16.99 -7.15 8.89
CA LYS A 408 -17.10 -6.95 7.46
C LYS A 408 -16.37 -8.04 6.67
N LEU A 409 -15.21 -8.47 7.14
CA LEU A 409 -14.48 -9.59 6.57
C LEU A 409 -15.30 -10.89 6.63
N GLU A 410 -15.94 -11.17 7.76
CA GLU A 410 -16.83 -12.33 7.91
C GLU A 410 -18.02 -12.27 6.94
N ARG A 411 -18.67 -11.11 6.80
CA ARG A 411 -19.71 -10.87 5.79
C ARG A 411 -19.20 -11.10 4.36
N ALA A 412 -18.02 -10.58 4.02
CA ALA A 412 -17.41 -10.73 2.70
C ALA A 412 -17.11 -12.21 2.37
N TYR A 413 -16.69 -13.01 3.36
CA TYR A 413 -16.57 -14.46 3.19
C TYR A 413 -17.92 -15.16 3.02
N GLY A 414 -18.95 -14.74 3.75
CA GLY A 414 -20.31 -15.28 3.64
C GLY A 414 -20.97 -15.03 2.29
N ASN A 415 -20.66 -13.90 1.65
CA ASN A 415 -21.22 -13.49 0.36
C ASN A 415 -20.56 -14.17 -0.87
N GLN A 416 -19.46 -14.89 -0.68
CA GLN A 416 -18.68 -15.53 -1.76
C GLN A 416 -19.05 -17.01 -1.96
N THR A 417 -19.94 -17.33 -2.91
CA THR A 417 -20.15 -18.73 -3.33
C THR A 417 -18.97 -19.25 -4.14
N GLY A 418 -18.05 -19.98 -3.51
CA GLY A 418 -17.02 -20.78 -4.18
C GLY A 418 -15.64 -20.14 -4.43
N ALA A 419 -15.36 -18.94 -3.91
CA ALA A 419 -14.08 -18.25 -4.15
C ALA A 419 -12.96 -18.51 -3.13
N SER A 420 -13.28 -18.96 -1.91
CA SER A 420 -12.26 -19.33 -0.91
C SER A 420 -12.71 -20.55 -0.10
N THR A 421 -11.89 -21.61 -0.11
CA THR A 421 -12.08 -22.77 0.76
C THR A 421 -11.77 -22.42 2.22
N ALA A 422 -12.34 -23.18 3.15
CA ALA A 422 -12.05 -23.04 4.59
C ALA A 422 -10.55 -23.17 4.91
N ALA A 423 -9.82 -24.00 4.14
CA ALA A 423 -8.37 -24.14 4.26
C ALA A 423 -7.61 -22.86 3.84
N GLN A 424 -8.05 -22.19 2.77
CA GLN A 424 -7.47 -20.91 2.31
C GLN A 424 -7.78 -19.77 3.28
N GLN A 425 -8.99 -19.74 3.84
CA GLN A 425 -9.36 -18.77 4.87
C GLN A 425 -8.54 -18.96 6.13
N ASN A 426 -8.37 -20.19 6.61
CA ASN A 426 -7.54 -20.47 7.78
C ASN A 426 -6.07 -20.11 7.53
N ALA A 427 -5.52 -20.46 6.36
CA ALA A 427 -4.14 -20.14 6.01
C ALA A 427 -3.86 -18.63 5.96
N TRP A 428 -4.79 -17.85 5.39
CA TRP A 428 -4.70 -16.39 5.39
C TRP A 428 -4.82 -15.82 6.82
N ARG A 429 -5.77 -16.32 7.60
CA ARG A 429 -5.99 -15.88 8.98
C ARG A 429 -4.72 -16.06 9.81
N THR A 430 -4.15 -17.27 9.81
CA THR A 430 -2.95 -17.57 10.62
C THR A 430 -1.67 -16.97 10.04
N GLY A 431 -1.55 -16.91 8.71
CA GLY A 431 -0.32 -16.50 8.03
C GLY A 431 -0.21 -15.00 7.75
N THR A 432 -1.33 -14.26 7.82
CA THR A 432 -1.38 -12.83 7.50
C THR A 432 -1.97 -12.03 8.65
N ARG A 433 -3.21 -12.32 9.09
CA ARG A 433 -3.86 -11.57 10.18
C ARG A 433 -3.16 -11.79 11.52
N ASP A 434 -3.05 -13.05 11.96
CA ASP A 434 -2.51 -13.36 13.28
C ASP A 434 -1.00 -13.09 13.38
N ALA A 435 -0.29 -13.10 12.25
CA ALA A 435 1.12 -12.71 12.16
C ALA A 435 1.38 -11.24 12.53
N CYS A 436 0.35 -10.37 12.47
CA CYS A 436 0.45 -8.98 12.89
C CYS A 436 0.55 -8.77 14.41
N GLY A 437 0.24 -9.79 15.23
CA GLY A 437 0.25 -9.66 16.69
C GLY A 437 -0.66 -8.52 17.15
N SER A 438 -0.16 -7.61 17.98
CA SER A 438 -0.91 -6.46 18.51
C SER A 438 -0.78 -5.18 17.67
N ASN A 439 -0.22 -5.25 16.46
CA ASN A 439 -0.05 -4.09 15.60
C ASN A 439 -1.37 -3.76 14.88
N THR A 440 -2.08 -2.74 15.39
CA THR A 440 -3.40 -2.31 14.88
C THR A 440 -3.37 -1.87 13.41
N ALA A 441 -2.31 -1.21 12.95
CA ALA A 441 -2.15 -0.79 11.56
C ALA A 441 -1.90 -1.98 10.59
N CYS A 442 -1.16 -3.00 11.04
CA CYS A 442 -0.97 -4.23 10.28
C CYS A 442 -2.27 -5.03 10.19
N LEU A 443 -2.97 -5.17 11.32
CA LEU A 443 -4.26 -5.87 11.40
C LEU A 443 -5.30 -5.21 10.50
N SER A 444 -5.45 -3.89 10.59
CA SER A 444 -6.41 -3.15 9.78
C SER A 444 -6.11 -3.29 8.29
N ARG A 445 -4.87 -3.06 7.87
CA ARG A 445 -4.46 -3.18 6.47
C ARG A 445 -4.70 -4.58 5.92
N ALA A 446 -4.29 -5.61 6.66
CA ALA A 446 -4.48 -7.00 6.26
C ALA A 446 -5.97 -7.32 6.04
N MET A 447 -6.84 -6.92 6.97
CA MET A 447 -8.28 -7.16 6.88
C MET A 447 -8.92 -6.37 5.73
N ILE A 448 -8.59 -5.09 5.55
CA ILE A 448 -9.07 -4.26 4.43
C ILE A 448 -8.71 -4.87 3.08
N ASP A 449 -7.43 -5.25 2.90
CA ASP A 449 -6.95 -5.85 1.65
C ASP A 449 -7.70 -7.15 1.33
N ARG A 450 -8.05 -7.92 2.37
CA ARG A 450 -8.80 -9.16 2.21
C ARG A 450 -10.28 -8.93 1.93
N ILE A 451 -10.91 -7.95 2.59
CA ILE A 451 -12.29 -7.54 2.32
C ILE A 451 -12.42 -7.10 0.87
N ALA A 452 -11.53 -6.22 0.39
CA ALA A 452 -11.55 -5.73 -0.99
C ALA A 452 -11.44 -6.88 -2.01
N TYR A 453 -10.56 -7.85 -1.74
CA TYR A 453 -10.43 -9.05 -2.58
C TYR A 453 -11.71 -9.90 -2.63
N LEU A 454 -12.44 -10.00 -1.51
CA LEU A 454 -13.66 -10.80 -1.40
C LEU A 454 -14.91 -10.06 -1.89
N GLU A 455 -14.99 -8.74 -1.78
CA GLU A 455 -16.18 -7.97 -2.22
C GLU A 455 -16.13 -7.65 -3.71
N THR A 456 -14.93 -7.39 -4.23
CA THR A 456 -14.68 -7.17 -5.65
C THR A 456 -13.67 -8.20 -6.17
N PRO A 457 -14.04 -9.49 -6.23
CA PRO A 457 -13.15 -10.48 -6.82
C PRO A 457 -12.87 -10.04 -8.26
N PRO A 458 -11.59 -9.88 -8.67
CA PRO A 458 -11.28 -9.52 -10.04
C PRO A 458 -11.97 -10.49 -10.98
N ALA A 459 -12.57 -9.97 -12.07
CA ALA A 459 -13.35 -10.76 -13.01
C ALA A 459 -12.66 -12.09 -13.33
N PRO A 460 -13.38 -13.23 -13.38
CA PRO A 460 -12.75 -14.50 -13.71
C PRO A 460 -12.20 -14.39 -15.14
N GLN A 461 -10.88 -14.27 -15.23
CA GLN A 461 -10.18 -13.99 -16.47
C GLN A 461 -9.27 -15.16 -16.86
N PRO A 462 -9.02 -15.33 -18.17
CA PRO A 462 -8.69 -16.61 -18.78
C PRO A 462 -7.30 -17.12 -18.35
N SER A 463 -7.16 -18.44 -18.41
CA SER A 463 -6.01 -19.27 -18.01
C SER A 463 -4.64 -18.57 -18.01
N GLN A 464 -3.98 -18.65 -16.85
CA GLN A 464 -2.61 -18.18 -16.60
C GLN A 464 -1.61 -18.74 -17.61
N ASP A 465 -1.00 -17.84 -18.39
CA ASP A 465 0.14 -18.13 -19.25
C ASP A 465 1.48 -17.76 -18.58
N TYR A 466 1.51 -17.55 -17.26
CA TYR A 466 2.74 -17.18 -16.53
C TYR A 466 3.09 -18.18 -15.42
N ARG A 467 4.37 -18.25 -15.07
CA ARG A 467 4.92 -19.07 -13.96
C ARG A 467 5.50 -18.17 -12.88
N ILE A 468 5.25 -18.47 -11.60
CA ILE A 468 5.92 -17.79 -10.48
C ILE A 468 7.07 -18.65 -9.97
N VAL A 469 8.27 -18.07 -9.86
CA VAL A 469 9.48 -18.71 -9.32
C VAL A 469 9.83 -18.08 -7.98
N ARG A 470 9.74 -18.83 -6.88
CA ARG A 470 10.12 -18.35 -5.54
C ARG A 470 11.64 -18.35 -5.34
N GLY A 471 12.16 -17.40 -4.56
CA GLY A 471 13.59 -17.24 -4.27
C GLY A 471 13.88 -15.95 -3.49
N ASN A 472 15.13 -15.75 -3.04
CA ASN A 472 15.55 -14.47 -2.47
C ASN A 472 16.16 -13.61 -3.58
N PHE A 473 15.52 -12.49 -3.92
CA PHE A 473 15.97 -11.61 -4.99
C PHE A 473 16.73 -10.37 -4.54
N GLU A 474 17.35 -10.39 -3.37
CA GLU A 474 18.24 -9.32 -2.93
C GLU A 474 19.59 -9.28 -3.68
N LEU A 475 20.03 -8.07 -4.04
CA LEU A 475 21.35 -7.80 -4.60
C LEU A 475 22.35 -7.45 -3.49
N THR A 476 23.45 -8.20 -3.40
CA THR A 476 24.45 -8.07 -2.31
C THR A 476 25.76 -7.40 -2.72
N ASN A 477 25.96 -7.06 -4.00
CA ASN A 477 27.24 -6.59 -4.54
C ASN A 477 27.32 -5.06 -4.72
N GLY A 478 26.58 -4.29 -3.92
CA GLY A 478 26.48 -2.83 -4.08
C GLY A 478 25.73 -2.41 -5.36
N GLU A 479 24.94 -3.32 -5.93
CA GLU A 479 24.03 -3.06 -7.05
C GLU A 479 22.60 -2.86 -6.55
N CYS A 480 21.79 -2.23 -7.39
CA CYS A 480 20.35 -2.14 -7.20
C CYS A 480 19.59 -2.38 -8.50
N TYR A 481 18.35 -2.79 -8.37
CA TYR A 481 17.38 -2.80 -9.45
C TYR A 481 16.93 -1.38 -9.75
N ILE A 482 16.79 -1.08 -11.04
CA ILE A 482 16.05 0.08 -11.51
C ILE A 482 14.58 -0.35 -11.56
N ILE A 483 13.85 -0.04 -10.49
CA ILE A 483 12.42 -0.29 -10.36
C ILE A 483 11.69 0.83 -11.07
N THR A 484 10.75 0.47 -11.95
CA THR A 484 9.98 1.42 -12.76
C THR A 484 8.51 1.47 -12.37
N ALA A 485 8.02 0.46 -11.65
CA ALA A 485 6.67 0.44 -11.09
C ALA A 485 6.57 -0.59 -9.98
N SER A 486 5.60 -0.40 -9.08
CA SER A 486 5.10 -1.44 -8.17
C SER A 486 3.60 -1.61 -8.39
N ARG A 487 3.13 -2.86 -8.52
CA ARG A 487 1.73 -3.18 -8.85
C ARG A 487 1.16 -4.20 -7.86
N PRO A 488 -0.13 -4.14 -7.51
CA PRO A 488 -0.75 -5.03 -6.53
C PRO A 488 -0.97 -6.46 -7.04
N SER A 489 -0.85 -6.70 -8.36
CA SER A 489 -1.05 -8.01 -8.97
C SER A 489 -0.03 -8.32 -10.06
N VAL A 490 0.11 -9.62 -10.37
CA VAL A 490 0.95 -10.11 -11.47
C VAL A 490 0.47 -9.55 -12.80
N GLU A 491 -0.84 -9.53 -13.01
CA GLU A 491 -1.49 -9.11 -14.24
C GLU A 491 -1.26 -7.62 -14.51
N GLU A 492 -1.39 -6.77 -13.49
CA GLU A 492 -1.10 -5.34 -13.61
C GLU A 492 0.38 -5.08 -13.88
N ALA A 493 1.27 -5.84 -13.24
CA ALA A 493 2.71 -5.76 -13.51
C ALA A 493 3.04 -6.16 -14.96
N ILE A 494 2.39 -7.20 -15.49
CA ILE A 494 2.55 -7.65 -16.88
C ILE A 494 1.99 -6.60 -17.86
N ALA A 495 0.81 -6.04 -17.57
CA ALA A 495 0.19 -5.01 -18.39
C ALA A 495 1.09 -3.76 -18.48
N PHE A 496 1.56 -3.26 -17.34
CA PHE A 496 2.49 -2.14 -17.28
C PHE A 496 3.78 -2.43 -18.07
N ALA A 497 4.36 -3.62 -17.88
CA ALA A 497 5.58 -4.00 -18.60
C ALA A 497 5.38 -4.04 -20.12
N LYS A 498 4.20 -4.46 -20.59
CA LYS A 498 3.85 -4.52 -22.02
C LYS A 498 3.63 -3.14 -22.62
N GLU A 499 2.97 -2.25 -21.88
CA GLU A 499 2.64 -0.90 -22.33
C GLU A 499 3.87 0.02 -22.37
N TRP A 500 4.64 0.06 -21.29
CA TRP A 500 5.81 0.93 -21.19
C TRP A 500 7.04 0.40 -21.92
N PHE A 501 7.15 -0.93 -22.01
CA PHE A 501 8.37 -1.57 -22.51
C PHE A 501 8.09 -2.62 -23.61
N PRO A 502 7.27 -2.33 -24.63
CA PRO A 502 6.78 -3.31 -25.61
C PRO A 502 7.92 -4.02 -26.37
N ASN A 503 9.05 -3.32 -26.57
CA ASN A 503 10.20 -3.82 -27.31
C ASN A 503 11.47 -3.98 -26.45
N ARG A 504 11.38 -3.75 -25.14
CA ARG A 504 12.56 -3.78 -24.26
C ARG A 504 12.80 -5.20 -23.76
N ARG A 505 14.00 -5.72 -24.03
CA ARG A 505 14.44 -7.00 -23.46
C ARG A 505 14.93 -6.79 -22.02
N GLY A 506 14.76 -7.81 -21.18
CA GLY A 506 15.27 -7.80 -19.80
C GLY A 506 14.36 -7.09 -18.78
N VAL A 507 13.10 -6.84 -19.12
CA VAL A 507 12.08 -6.38 -18.16
C VAL A 507 11.65 -7.57 -17.31
N ARG A 508 11.82 -7.45 -15.99
CA ARG A 508 11.54 -8.48 -14.98
C ARG A 508 10.46 -8.00 -14.04
N ILE A 509 9.75 -8.93 -13.41
CA ILE A 509 8.69 -8.63 -12.45
C ILE A 509 8.93 -9.46 -11.20
N PHE A 510 9.03 -8.84 -10.03
CA PHE A 510 9.30 -9.53 -8.77
C PHE A 510 8.16 -9.35 -7.78
N GLY A 511 7.65 -10.45 -7.21
CA GLY A 511 6.70 -10.39 -6.10
C GLY A 511 7.44 -10.24 -4.76
N SER A 512 6.95 -9.32 -3.94
CA SER A 512 7.52 -8.94 -2.64
C SER A 512 6.76 -9.57 -1.47
N ASP A 513 7.40 -9.63 -0.31
CA ASP A 513 6.78 -10.10 0.95
C ASP A 513 5.58 -9.27 1.43
N ASN A 514 5.49 -8.01 0.99
CA ASN A 514 4.37 -7.09 1.26
C ASN A 514 3.21 -7.20 0.25
N GLY A 515 3.24 -8.20 -0.64
CA GLY A 515 2.16 -8.44 -1.61
C GLY A 515 2.24 -7.66 -2.93
N TYR A 516 3.22 -6.77 -3.11
CA TYR A 516 3.39 -6.00 -4.34
C TYR A 516 4.38 -6.62 -5.33
N TYR A 517 4.17 -6.35 -6.62
CA TYR A 517 4.98 -6.79 -7.75
C TYR A 517 5.77 -5.62 -8.35
N GLY A 518 7.09 -5.63 -8.16
CA GLY A 518 8.01 -4.63 -8.72
C GLY A 518 8.38 -4.94 -10.17
N VAL A 519 8.19 -3.98 -11.09
CA VAL A 519 8.65 -4.05 -12.48
C VAL A 519 10.04 -3.45 -12.58
N VAL A 520 10.98 -4.20 -13.14
CA VAL A 520 12.42 -3.88 -13.14
C VAL A 520 12.96 -3.94 -14.56
N VAL A 521 13.71 -2.93 -14.97
CA VAL A 521 14.25 -2.83 -16.35
C VAL A 521 15.76 -3.07 -16.45
N GLY A 522 16.43 -3.33 -15.32
CA GLY A 522 17.86 -3.64 -15.25
C GLY A 522 18.44 -3.47 -13.84
N THR A 523 19.74 -3.74 -13.71
CA THR A 523 20.52 -3.44 -12.51
C THR A 523 21.53 -2.33 -12.79
N THR A 524 21.96 -1.63 -11.75
CA THR A 524 23.00 -0.61 -11.82
C THR A 524 23.78 -0.55 -10.50
N PRO A 525 25.09 -0.19 -10.51
CA PRO A 525 25.81 0.07 -9.28
C PRO A 525 25.17 1.22 -8.50
N ARG A 526 24.99 1.05 -7.19
CA ARG A 526 24.31 2.00 -6.31
C ARG A 526 24.94 3.39 -6.34
N GLY A 527 26.27 3.46 -6.44
CA GLY A 527 26.99 4.74 -6.52
C GLY A 527 26.78 5.53 -7.83
N SER A 528 26.23 4.90 -8.87
CA SER A 528 25.92 5.54 -10.16
C SER A 528 24.42 5.54 -10.48
N ALA A 529 23.59 5.07 -9.56
CA ALA A 529 22.18 4.80 -9.83
C ALA A 529 21.41 6.08 -10.18
N ASP A 530 21.59 7.15 -9.41
CA ASP A 530 20.87 8.42 -9.62
C ASP A 530 21.18 9.03 -10.98
N ALA A 531 22.46 9.07 -11.38
CA ALA A 531 22.86 9.58 -12.68
C ALA A 531 22.32 8.70 -13.83
N ARG A 532 22.32 7.37 -13.64
CA ARG A 532 21.80 6.44 -14.64
C ARG A 532 20.29 6.56 -14.79
N ILE A 533 19.55 6.64 -13.69
CA ILE A 533 18.09 6.79 -13.67
C ILE A 533 17.72 8.14 -14.28
N ALA A 534 18.36 9.24 -13.88
CA ALA A 534 18.13 10.56 -14.45
C ALA A 534 18.35 10.59 -15.97
N SER A 535 19.37 9.89 -16.48
CA SER A 535 19.61 9.75 -17.93
C SER A 535 18.53 8.91 -18.63
N LEU A 536 17.96 7.90 -17.98
CA LEU A 536 16.88 7.10 -18.55
C LEU A 536 15.55 7.88 -18.54
N VAL A 537 15.30 8.66 -17.49
CA VAL A 537 14.13 9.54 -17.37
C VAL A 537 14.17 10.65 -18.41
N SER A 538 15.31 11.33 -18.58
CA SER A 538 15.45 12.39 -19.59
C SER A 538 15.28 11.87 -21.01
N GLY A 539 15.69 10.61 -21.25
CA GLY A 539 15.46 9.89 -22.49
C GLY A 539 14.07 9.27 -22.65
N ARG A 540 13.15 9.46 -21.69
CA ARG A 540 11.82 8.83 -21.63
C ARG A 540 11.86 7.29 -21.77
N GLN A 541 12.95 6.67 -21.33
CA GLN A 541 13.14 5.22 -21.39
C GLN A 541 12.58 4.49 -20.16
N VAL A 542 12.36 5.22 -19.07
CA VAL A 542 11.74 4.76 -17.83
C VAL A 542 10.89 5.90 -17.23
N PRO A 543 9.88 5.58 -16.39
CA PRO A 543 9.09 6.58 -15.67
C PRO A 543 9.92 7.48 -14.77
N SER A 544 9.45 8.72 -14.54
CA SER A 544 10.15 9.69 -13.69
C SER A 544 10.28 9.26 -12.23
N ASP A 545 9.35 8.44 -11.74
CA ASP A 545 9.33 7.85 -10.40
C ASP A 545 10.16 6.55 -10.29
N SER A 546 10.98 6.25 -11.30
CA SER A 546 11.88 5.09 -11.24
C SER A 546 12.94 5.27 -10.15
N TYR A 547 13.20 4.22 -9.37
CA TYR A 547 14.13 4.29 -8.25
C TYR A 547 15.01 3.05 -8.13
N CYS A 548 16.06 3.19 -7.33
CA CYS A 548 17.07 2.18 -7.06
C CYS A 548 16.74 1.43 -5.75
N SER A 549 16.59 0.10 -5.81
CA SER A 549 16.42 -0.74 -4.61
C SER A 549 17.21 -2.03 -4.72
N THR A 550 17.73 -2.54 -3.60
CA THR A 550 18.44 -3.83 -3.56
C THR A 550 17.49 -5.01 -3.77
N GLY A 551 16.17 -4.81 -3.69
CA GLY A 551 15.19 -5.89 -3.81
C GLY A 551 15.15 -6.81 -2.58
N GLY A 552 15.57 -6.33 -1.40
CA GLY A 552 15.63 -7.12 -0.15
C GLY A 552 14.29 -7.73 0.31
N ARG A 553 13.17 -7.29 -0.26
CA ARG A 553 11.82 -7.81 0.01
C ARG A 553 11.29 -8.74 -1.08
N TYR A 554 12.02 -8.94 -2.17
CA TYR A 554 11.58 -9.76 -3.29
C TYR A 554 11.73 -11.25 -2.98
N ILE A 555 10.60 -11.94 -2.96
CA ILE A 555 10.48 -13.37 -2.61
C ILE A 555 10.09 -14.25 -3.82
N SER A 556 9.77 -13.64 -4.96
CA SER A 556 9.39 -14.36 -6.18
C SER A 556 9.66 -13.54 -7.46
N GLU A 557 9.76 -14.20 -8.61
CA GLU A 557 9.80 -13.61 -9.95
C GLU A 557 8.66 -14.19 -10.81
N VAL A 558 8.00 -13.32 -11.57
CA VAL A 558 6.96 -13.69 -12.54
C VAL A 558 7.60 -13.93 -13.91
N MET A 559 7.30 -15.08 -14.50
CA MET A 559 7.81 -15.53 -15.79
C MET A 559 6.70 -15.56 -16.85
N ARG A 560 6.78 -14.74 -17.90
CA ARG A 560 5.80 -14.74 -19.02
C ARG A 560 6.18 -15.77 -20.10
N PRO A 561 5.27 -16.13 -21.03
CA PRO A 561 5.61 -17.01 -22.16
C PRO A 561 6.75 -16.43 -22.98
N GLY A 562 7.80 -17.22 -23.19
CA GLY A 562 9.02 -16.78 -23.90
C GLY A 562 10.07 -16.10 -23.01
N ASP A 563 9.75 -15.77 -21.76
CA ASP A 563 10.78 -15.40 -20.78
C ASP A 563 11.55 -16.68 -20.36
N SER A 564 12.84 -16.73 -20.66
CA SER A 564 13.71 -17.77 -20.10
C SER A 564 13.97 -17.42 -18.64
N ALA A 565 13.58 -18.30 -17.70
CA ALA A 565 13.75 -18.02 -16.26
C ALA A 565 15.18 -17.65 -15.91
N PRO A 566 15.43 -16.39 -15.49
CA PRO A 566 16.48 -16.14 -14.55
C PRO A 566 15.95 -16.52 -13.15
N ALA A 567 16.85 -16.72 -12.21
CA ALA A 567 16.50 -16.45 -10.83
C ALA A 567 17.40 -15.30 -10.38
N PRO A 568 17.24 -14.82 -9.16
CA PRO A 568 17.77 -13.53 -8.76
C PRO A 568 19.27 -13.41 -8.84
N GLY A 569 19.71 -12.17 -9.05
CA GLY A 569 21.10 -11.77 -8.80
C GLY A 569 22.14 -12.47 -9.66
N GLY A 570 21.72 -13.25 -10.66
CA GLY A 570 22.63 -14.15 -11.31
C GLY A 570 23.29 -13.62 -12.56
N TYR A 571 24.61 -13.55 -12.55
CA TYR A 571 25.40 -13.27 -13.74
C TYR A 571 25.79 -14.57 -14.45
N THR A 572 25.84 -14.48 -15.79
CA THR A 572 26.27 -15.61 -16.60
C THR A 572 27.78 -15.78 -16.47
N MET A 573 28.19 -17.02 -16.21
CA MET A 573 29.58 -17.45 -16.30
C MET A 573 29.64 -18.69 -17.18
N TYR A 574 30.85 -19.00 -17.64
CA TYR A 574 31.16 -20.24 -18.33
C TYR A 574 32.10 -21.06 -17.46
N VAL A 575 31.96 -22.38 -17.50
CA VAL A 575 32.94 -23.28 -16.90
C VAL A 575 34.26 -23.12 -17.65
N ASP A 576 35.33 -22.74 -16.95
CA ASP A 576 36.63 -22.54 -17.57
C ASP A 576 37.29 -23.88 -17.95
N ASN A 577 38.25 -23.82 -18.86
CA ASN A 577 39.12 -24.93 -19.18
C ASN A 577 39.93 -25.32 -17.93
N ASN A 578 39.88 -26.59 -17.57
CA ASN A 578 40.61 -27.10 -16.40
C ASN A 578 41.25 -28.47 -16.69
N ALA A 579 42.23 -28.84 -15.88
CA ALA A 579 42.98 -30.08 -16.05
C ALA A 579 42.13 -31.37 -15.91
N SER A 580 40.98 -31.28 -15.24
CA SER A 580 40.06 -32.40 -15.01
C SER A 580 39.04 -32.58 -16.13
N GLY A 581 38.86 -31.60 -17.01
CA GLY A 581 37.92 -31.66 -18.14
C GLY A 581 36.45 -31.54 -17.73
N GLY A 582 36.19 -31.00 -16.54
CA GLY A 582 34.86 -30.73 -16.01
C GLY A 582 34.93 -30.14 -14.60
N LEU A 583 33.78 -29.68 -14.10
CA LEU A 583 33.63 -28.97 -12.84
C LEU A 583 32.55 -29.67 -12.00
N ASN A 584 32.95 -30.18 -10.84
CA ASN A 584 32.03 -30.89 -9.95
C ASN A 584 31.03 -29.93 -9.30
N VAL A 585 29.77 -30.34 -9.28
CA VAL A 585 28.65 -29.62 -8.69
C VAL A 585 28.25 -30.32 -7.39
N ARG A 586 28.30 -29.56 -6.30
CA ARG A 586 28.17 -30.04 -4.91
C ARG A 586 26.87 -29.63 -4.26
N ARG A 587 26.44 -30.40 -3.26
CA ARG A 587 25.25 -30.08 -2.44
C ARG A 587 25.43 -28.87 -1.53
N GLY A 588 26.67 -28.47 -1.23
CA GLY A 588 26.99 -27.32 -0.38
C GLY A 588 28.33 -26.66 -0.73
N PRO A 589 28.62 -25.48 -0.17
CA PRO A 589 29.83 -24.71 -0.42
C PRO A 589 31.01 -25.30 0.35
N GLY A 590 31.79 -26.16 -0.30
CA GLY A 590 32.95 -26.80 0.31
C GLY A 590 33.25 -28.19 -0.25
N THR A 591 34.48 -28.65 -0.08
CA THR A 591 34.90 -30.01 -0.49
C THR A 591 34.32 -31.13 0.39
N ASN A 592 33.88 -30.80 1.60
CA ASN A 592 33.24 -31.75 2.53
C ASN A 592 31.80 -32.11 2.10
N TYR A 593 31.20 -31.35 1.19
CA TYR A 593 29.89 -31.66 0.64
C TYR A 593 30.04 -32.58 -0.57
N GLY A 594 29.23 -33.64 -0.61
CA GLY A 594 29.20 -34.55 -1.75
C GLY A 594 28.83 -33.83 -3.06
N ASP A 595 29.58 -34.10 -4.11
CA ASP A 595 29.18 -33.83 -5.49
C ASP A 595 28.07 -34.79 -5.93
N PHE A 596 27.20 -34.29 -6.80
CA PHE A 596 26.08 -35.07 -7.35
C PHE A 596 26.06 -35.06 -8.89
N THR A 597 26.80 -34.15 -9.52
CA THR A 597 26.99 -34.13 -10.97
C THR A 597 28.25 -33.34 -11.33
N GLU A 598 28.62 -33.35 -12.61
CA GLU A 598 29.76 -32.63 -13.16
C GLU A 598 29.34 -31.92 -14.46
N ILE A 599 29.85 -30.71 -14.67
CA ILE A 599 29.58 -29.89 -15.86
C ILE A 599 30.85 -29.68 -16.70
N ALA A 600 30.72 -29.76 -18.03
CA ALA A 600 31.85 -29.68 -18.95
C ALA A 600 32.38 -28.24 -19.12
N PRO A 601 33.66 -28.03 -19.49
CA PRO A 601 34.17 -26.72 -19.89
C PRO A 601 33.34 -26.09 -21.02
N GLY A 602 33.21 -24.77 -20.98
CA GLY A 602 32.38 -23.98 -21.89
C GLY A 602 30.87 -24.06 -21.63
N THR A 603 30.42 -24.87 -20.67
CA THR A 603 29.01 -24.89 -20.24
C THR A 603 28.66 -23.53 -19.66
N GLN A 604 27.60 -22.92 -20.20
CA GLN A 604 27.04 -21.70 -19.65
C GLN A 604 26.26 -22.03 -18.38
N VAL A 605 26.55 -21.31 -17.30
CA VAL A 605 25.85 -21.43 -16.02
C VAL A 605 25.43 -20.06 -15.55
N THR A 606 24.37 -20.01 -14.75
CA THR A 606 23.96 -18.79 -14.06
C THR A 606 24.46 -18.89 -12.62
N VAL A 607 25.43 -18.06 -12.22
CA VAL A 607 25.77 -17.93 -10.79
C VAL A 607 24.55 -17.32 -10.11
N LEU A 608 24.10 -17.82 -8.96
CA LEU A 608 22.95 -17.33 -8.19
C LEU A 608 23.40 -16.55 -6.95
N ARG A 609 24.48 -16.99 -6.31
CA ARG A 609 25.15 -16.33 -5.18
C ARG A 609 26.54 -16.89 -4.96
N ASP A 610 27.39 -16.15 -4.23
CA ASP A 610 28.72 -16.58 -3.83
C ASP A 610 28.83 -16.76 -2.30
N GLN A 611 29.70 -17.66 -1.87
CA GLN A 611 30.09 -17.87 -0.48
C GLN A 611 31.56 -18.31 -0.43
N GLY A 612 32.46 -17.36 -0.13
CA GLY A 612 33.90 -17.58 -0.22
C GLY A 612 34.33 -17.95 -1.65
N ASP A 613 35.12 -19.03 -1.78
CA ASP A 613 35.55 -19.55 -3.10
C ASP A 613 34.50 -20.42 -3.80
N TRP A 614 33.24 -20.41 -3.34
CA TRP A 614 32.16 -21.23 -3.90
C TRP A 614 31.05 -20.36 -4.46
N SER A 615 30.55 -20.75 -5.63
CA SER A 615 29.39 -20.13 -6.28
C SER A 615 28.25 -21.14 -6.31
N ASN A 616 27.07 -20.76 -5.81
CA ASN A 616 25.84 -21.50 -6.08
C ASN A 616 25.41 -21.15 -7.50
N ILE A 617 25.22 -22.13 -8.37
CA ILE A 617 24.88 -21.95 -9.77
C ILE A 617 23.57 -22.64 -10.11
N ARG A 618 22.93 -22.18 -11.18
CA ARG A 618 21.94 -22.93 -11.95
C ARG A 618 22.55 -23.44 -13.25
N MET A 619 22.35 -24.73 -13.49
CA MET A 619 22.75 -25.42 -14.71
C MET A 619 21.68 -25.29 -15.82
N PRO A 620 22.02 -25.56 -17.09
CA PRO A 620 21.05 -25.50 -18.20
C PRO A 620 19.82 -26.39 -18.02
N ASN A 621 19.94 -27.49 -17.27
CA ASN A 621 18.83 -28.40 -16.94
C ASN A 621 17.93 -27.89 -15.80
N GLY A 622 18.16 -26.68 -15.28
CA GLY A 622 17.38 -26.05 -14.22
C GLY A 622 17.78 -26.43 -12.79
N GLN A 623 18.59 -27.48 -12.60
CA GLN A 623 19.08 -27.88 -11.28
C GLN A 623 20.09 -26.86 -10.73
N THR A 624 20.15 -26.76 -9.40
CA THR A 624 21.06 -25.86 -8.69
C THR A 624 22.06 -26.62 -7.84
N GLY A 625 23.25 -26.04 -7.61
CA GLY A 625 24.30 -26.63 -6.80
C GLY A 625 25.51 -25.72 -6.68
N TRP A 626 26.52 -26.13 -5.91
CA TRP A 626 27.69 -25.31 -5.59
C TRP A 626 28.91 -25.75 -6.39
N VAL A 627 29.63 -24.80 -6.96
CA VAL A 627 30.86 -25.03 -7.73
C VAL A 627 32.00 -24.16 -7.23
N TYR A 628 33.23 -24.58 -7.47
CA TYR A 628 34.42 -23.81 -7.11
C TYR A 628 34.57 -22.60 -8.04
N ARG A 629 34.40 -21.40 -7.51
CA ARG A 629 34.31 -20.12 -8.24
C ARG A 629 35.51 -19.86 -9.15
N PRO A 630 36.77 -20.15 -8.78
CA PRO A 630 37.92 -19.92 -9.65
C PRO A 630 37.92 -20.72 -10.97
N LEU A 631 37.02 -21.70 -11.12
CA LEU A 631 36.83 -22.45 -12.37
C LEU A 631 35.65 -21.91 -13.20
N LEU A 632 35.18 -20.70 -12.89
CA LEU A 632 34.21 -19.96 -13.67
C LEU A 632 34.90 -18.75 -14.33
N THR A 633 34.57 -18.50 -15.60
CA THR A 633 35.07 -17.35 -16.37
C THR A 633 33.91 -16.57 -16.98
N SER A 634 34.06 -15.25 -17.10
CA SER A 634 33.04 -14.36 -17.68
C SER A 634 32.99 -14.43 -19.22
N ALA A 635 34.07 -14.87 -19.85
CA ALA A 635 34.15 -15.05 -21.30
C ALA A 635 34.06 -16.53 -21.66
N LYS A 636 33.28 -16.86 -22.70
CA LYS A 636 33.16 -18.25 -23.16
C LYS A 636 34.53 -18.76 -23.59
N PRO A 637 35.11 -19.77 -22.90
CA PRO A 637 36.43 -20.26 -23.26
C PRO A 637 36.36 -20.98 -24.61
N HIS A 638 37.43 -20.88 -25.40
CA HIS A 638 37.62 -21.75 -26.55
C HIS A 638 37.92 -23.17 -26.05
N VAL A 639 36.90 -24.03 -26.05
CA VAL A 639 37.04 -25.44 -25.68
C VAL A 639 37.57 -26.20 -26.89
N ARG A 640 38.84 -26.63 -26.83
CA ARG A 640 39.42 -27.49 -27.86
C ARG A 640 38.68 -28.82 -27.89
N GLN A 641 38.07 -29.17 -29.02
CA GLN A 641 37.36 -30.43 -29.14
C GLN A 641 38.33 -31.51 -29.58
N CYS A 642 38.67 -32.40 -28.65
CA CYS A 642 39.58 -33.49 -28.91
C CYS A 642 38.80 -34.81 -29.02
N ALA A 643 39.08 -35.60 -30.05
CA ALA A 643 38.63 -36.97 -30.20
C ALA A 643 39.84 -37.90 -30.23
N ALA A 644 39.65 -39.15 -29.78
CA ALA A 644 40.68 -40.17 -29.81
C ALA A 644 40.16 -41.46 -30.42
N ARG A 645 41.03 -42.12 -31.20
CA ARG A 645 40.84 -43.52 -31.58
C ARG A 645 41.76 -44.40 -30.74
N VAL A 646 41.25 -45.51 -30.21
CA VAL A 646 42.08 -46.48 -29.51
C VAL A 646 42.96 -47.23 -30.51
N VAL A 647 44.27 -47.22 -30.27
CA VAL A 647 45.33 -47.76 -31.15
C VAL A 647 46.38 -48.50 -30.32
N ASN A 648 47.34 -49.15 -30.98
CA ASN A 648 48.46 -49.86 -30.34
C ASN A 648 48.02 -51.00 -29.39
N LEU A 649 46.87 -51.61 -29.69
CA LEU A 649 46.33 -52.82 -29.05
C LEU A 649 46.16 -53.92 -30.10
N GLN A 650 45.98 -55.16 -29.66
CA GLN A 650 45.58 -56.30 -30.48
C GLN A 650 44.05 -56.46 -30.45
N PRO A 651 43.42 -57.08 -31.48
CA PRO A 651 42.03 -57.49 -31.40
C PRO A 651 41.75 -58.30 -30.12
N TYR A 652 40.58 -58.08 -29.53
CA TYR A 652 40.24 -58.71 -28.25
C TYR A 652 40.07 -60.23 -28.40
N SER A 653 40.79 -60.98 -27.56
CA SER A 653 40.72 -62.45 -27.44
C SER A 653 41.18 -62.85 -26.04
N ASN A 654 40.98 -64.11 -25.64
CA ASN A 654 41.50 -64.61 -24.36
C ASN A 654 43.04 -64.48 -24.27
N ALA A 655 43.77 -64.67 -25.38
CA ALA A 655 45.23 -64.55 -25.44
C ALA A 655 45.70 -63.08 -25.29
N SER A 656 45.10 -62.16 -26.05
CA SER A 656 45.45 -60.73 -25.98
C SER A 656 44.98 -60.07 -24.67
N ARG A 657 43.96 -60.63 -24.02
CA ARG A 657 43.60 -60.22 -22.66
C ARG A 657 44.65 -60.66 -21.64
N ALA A 658 45.12 -61.91 -21.72
CA ALA A 658 46.09 -62.46 -20.77
C ALA A 658 47.44 -61.72 -20.80
N ASN A 659 47.88 -61.26 -21.97
CA ASN A 659 49.13 -60.50 -22.12
C ASN A 659 48.96 -58.98 -21.96
N GLY A 660 47.74 -58.49 -21.67
CA GLY A 660 47.45 -57.06 -21.45
C GLY A 660 47.45 -56.18 -22.70
N LEU A 661 47.40 -56.76 -23.90
CA LEU A 661 47.38 -56.03 -25.18
C LEU A 661 45.99 -55.93 -25.82
N GLY A 662 44.97 -56.58 -25.26
CA GLY A 662 43.61 -56.61 -25.82
C GLY A 662 42.73 -55.43 -25.42
N PHE A 663 43.14 -54.60 -24.45
CA PHE A 663 42.32 -53.53 -23.90
C PHE A 663 43.17 -52.40 -23.28
N VAL A 664 42.59 -51.22 -23.12
CA VAL A 664 43.10 -50.14 -22.28
C VAL A 664 42.12 -49.86 -21.15
N ASN A 665 42.63 -49.71 -19.92
CA ASN A 665 41.82 -49.39 -18.75
C ASN A 665 41.39 -47.92 -18.76
N ILE A 666 40.11 -47.69 -18.49
CA ILE A 666 39.55 -46.39 -18.10
C ILE A 666 39.49 -46.35 -16.58
N ARG A 667 40.26 -45.46 -15.96
CA ARG A 667 40.47 -45.38 -14.50
C ARG A 667 39.78 -44.16 -13.88
N ALA A 668 39.55 -44.21 -12.58
CA ALA A 668 38.95 -43.09 -11.84
C ALA A 668 39.83 -41.82 -11.87
N ASP A 669 41.16 -41.97 -11.73
CA ASP A 669 42.14 -40.87 -11.73
C ASP A 669 43.28 -41.12 -12.73
N ASP A 670 44.09 -40.08 -12.99
CA ASP A 670 45.25 -40.05 -13.90
C ASP A 670 46.48 -40.83 -13.37
N SER A 671 46.23 -42.02 -12.82
CA SER A 671 47.24 -42.87 -12.18
C SER A 671 47.02 -44.34 -12.50
N ALA A 672 48.13 -45.06 -12.76
CA ALA A 672 48.10 -46.51 -12.96
C ALA A 672 47.64 -47.29 -11.72
N ARG A 673 47.67 -46.66 -10.54
CA ARG A 673 47.22 -47.26 -9.26
C ARG A 673 45.75 -46.99 -8.96
N SER A 674 45.10 -46.12 -9.74
CA SER A 674 43.68 -45.80 -9.55
C SER A 674 42.77 -46.99 -9.86
N ARG A 675 41.63 -47.04 -9.16
CA ARG A 675 40.51 -47.94 -9.45
C ARG A 675 40.17 -47.93 -10.94
N ILE A 676 39.94 -49.11 -11.50
CA ILE A 676 39.49 -49.31 -12.89
C ILE A 676 37.96 -49.18 -12.93
N LEU A 677 37.46 -48.34 -13.82
CA LEU A 677 36.02 -48.12 -14.04
C LEU A 677 35.50 -48.98 -15.20
N SER A 678 36.29 -49.08 -16.27
CA SER A 678 35.89 -49.72 -17.53
C SER A 678 37.10 -50.03 -18.41
N GLU A 679 36.83 -50.59 -19.58
CA GLU A 679 37.80 -50.95 -20.62
C GLU A 679 37.40 -50.37 -21.97
N ALA A 680 38.38 -50.00 -22.79
CA ALA A 680 38.21 -49.69 -24.20
C ALA A 680 39.12 -50.56 -25.08
N TYR A 681 38.72 -50.76 -26.33
CA TYR A 681 39.28 -51.77 -27.23
C TYR A 681 39.76 -51.16 -28.54
N LEU A 682 40.61 -51.91 -29.26
CA LEU A 682 41.17 -51.47 -30.54
C LEU A 682 40.09 -50.94 -31.48
N GLY A 683 40.25 -49.70 -31.95
CA GLY A 683 39.35 -49.06 -32.90
C GLY A 683 38.21 -48.24 -32.30
N ASP A 684 37.94 -48.37 -30.99
CA ASP A 684 36.94 -47.58 -30.28
C ASP A 684 37.19 -46.08 -30.47
N GLN A 685 36.10 -45.32 -30.62
CA GLN A 685 36.14 -43.86 -30.71
C GLN A 685 35.78 -43.26 -29.36
N LEU A 686 36.61 -42.33 -28.91
CA LEU A 686 36.49 -41.70 -27.61
C LEU A 686 36.46 -40.18 -27.75
N LYS A 687 35.65 -39.51 -26.93
CA LYS A 687 35.73 -38.07 -26.71
C LYS A 687 36.80 -37.82 -25.66
N VAL A 688 37.74 -36.92 -25.93
CA VAL A 688 38.76 -36.52 -24.96
C VAL A 688 38.27 -35.26 -24.25
N LEU A 689 38.01 -35.39 -22.95
CA LEU A 689 37.51 -34.33 -22.09
C LEU A 689 38.65 -33.53 -21.44
N ALA A 690 39.76 -34.20 -21.13
CA ALA A 690 40.92 -33.58 -20.49
C ALA A 690 42.21 -34.31 -20.85
N GLN A 691 43.34 -33.63 -20.68
CA GLN A 691 44.66 -34.20 -20.89
C GLN A 691 45.60 -33.74 -19.78
N LYS A 692 46.27 -34.68 -19.10
CA LYS A 692 47.21 -34.41 -18.02
C LYS A 692 48.38 -35.38 -18.09
N GLY A 693 49.57 -34.86 -18.37
CA GLY A 693 50.76 -35.68 -18.63
C GLY A 693 50.51 -36.78 -19.67
N ASN A 694 50.76 -38.04 -19.28
CA ASN A 694 50.57 -39.23 -20.10
C ASN A 694 49.14 -39.79 -20.12
N TRP A 695 48.18 -39.09 -19.52
CA TRP A 695 46.80 -39.54 -19.39
C TRP A 695 45.83 -38.61 -20.11
N ALA A 696 44.79 -39.18 -20.70
CA ALA A 696 43.65 -38.45 -21.24
C ALA A 696 42.38 -38.92 -20.54
N ARG A 697 41.56 -37.97 -20.09
CA ARG A 697 40.23 -38.26 -19.59
C ARG A 697 39.31 -38.41 -20.79
N VAL A 698 38.67 -39.57 -20.89
CA VAL A 698 37.94 -40.02 -22.07
C VAL A 698 36.53 -40.47 -21.71
N GLN A 699 35.62 -40.31 -22.67
CA GLN A 699 34.28 -40.85 -22.65
C GLN A 699 34.05 -41.65 -23.95
N CYS A 700 33.44 -42.83 -23.87
CA CYS A 700 33.15 -43.63 -25.05
C CYS A 700 32.15 -42.89 -25.97
N LEU A 701 32.47 -42.80 -27.26
CA LEU A 701 31.56 -42.30 -28.30
C LEU A 701 30.96 -43.46 -29.08
N SER A 702 31.79 -44.41 -29.52
CA SER A 702 31.35 -45.59 -30.25
C SER A 702 32.35 -46.74 -30.14
N GLY A 703 31.85 -47.96 -30.33
CA GLY A 703 32.63 -49.19 -30.25
C GLY A 703 32.29 -50.05 -29.04
N GLN A 704 33.17 -51.00 -28.73
CA GLN A 704 32.96 -52.01 -27.68
C GLN A 704 32.99 -51.39 -26.28
N CYS A 705 33.60 -50.22 -26.08
CA CYS A 705 33.57 -49.48 -24.81
C CYS A 705 32.16 -49.10 -24.30
N ASN A 706 31.12 -49.18 -25.14
CA ASN A 706 29.73 -49.03 -24.70
C ASN A 706 29.18 -50.28 -24.01
N SER A 707 29.74 -51.46 -24.29
CA SER A 707 29.38 -52.75 -23.69
C SER A 707 30.66 -53.56 -23.37
N PRO A 708 31.52 -53.09 -22.46
CA PRO A 708 32.84 -53.68 -22.25
C PRO A 708 32.76 -55.08 -21.64
N TYR A 709 33.77 -55.91 -21.88
CA TYR A 709 33.88 -57.22 -21.24
C TYR A 709 34.13 -57.11 -19.73
N ARG A 710 34.64 -55.98 -19.23
CA ARG A 710 34.70 -55.65 -17.80
C ARG A 710 34.43 -54.17 -17.52
N GLY A 711 33.76 -53.92 -16.40
CA GLY A 711 33.43 -52.59 -15.91
C GLY A 711 32.15 -52.05 -16.53
N THR A 712 31.95 -50.74 -16.41
CA THR A 712 30.70 -50.09 -16.80
C THR A 712 30.78 -49.55 -18.22
N GLY A 713 29.78 -49.88 -19.05
CA GLY A 713 29.65 -49.32 -20.40
C GLY A 713 29.54 -47.80 -20.41
N GLY A 714 30.23 -47.15 -21.34
CA GLY A 714 30.18 -45.68 -21.47
C GLY A 714 30.82 -44.90 -20.31
N ALA A 715 31.59 -45.57 -19.44
CA ALA A 715 32.23 -44.92 -18.30
C ALA A 715 33.15 -43.77 -18.75
N THR A 716 33.12 -42.68 -17.98
CA THR A 716 34.04 -41.55 -18.15
C THR A 716 35.19 -41.68 -17.15
N GLY A 717 36.43 -41.61 -17.63
CA GLY A 717 37.62 -41.75 -16.77
C GLY A 717 38.92 -41.59 -17.54
N TRP A 718 40.05 -41.89 -16.91
CA TRP A 718 41.39 -41.67 -17.44
C TRP A 718 41.97 -42.90 -18.11
N ALA A 719 42.43 -42.74 -19.35
CA ALA A 719 43.14 -43.75 -20.12
C ALA A 719 44.54 -43.26 -20.51
N SER A 720 45.48 -44.19 -20.66
CA SER A 720 46.86 -43.86 -21.04
C SER A 720 46.91 -43.41 -22.50
N LYS A 721 47.52 -42.24 -22.75
CA LYS A 721 47.70 -41.68 -24.10
C LYS A 721 48.51 -42.58 -25.04
N LYS A 722 49.32 -43.50 -24.49
CA LYS A 722 50.08 -44.49 -25.26
C LYS A 722 49.19 -45.30 -26.22
N TYR A 723 47.93 -45.51 -25.85
CA TYR A 723 46.96 -46.31 -26.61
C TYR A 723 45.92 -45.45 -27.31
N LEU A 724 46.14 -44.13 -27.42
CA LEU A 724 45.17 -43.18 -27.97
C LEU A 724 45.81 -42.36 -29.09
N SER A 725 45.17 -42.37 -30.27
CA SER A 725 45.46 -41.43 -31.35
C SER A 725 44.54 -40.22 -31.20
N ILE A 726 45.02 -39.16 -30.55
CA ILE A 726 44.24 -37.96 -30.23
C ILE A 726 44.35 -36.94 -31.37
N ARG A 727 43.21 -36.40 -31.81
CA ARG A 727 43.11 -35.26 -32.74
C ARG A 727 42.26 -34.17 -32.09
N CYS A 728 42.75 -32.94 -32.09
CA CYS A 728 42.04 -31.80 -31.54
C CYS A 728 41.72 -30.80 -32.66
N GLN A 729 40.51 -30.25 -32.62
CA GLN A 729 40.03 -29.16 -33.46
C GLN A 729 39.75 -27.92 -32.62
#